data_AF-A0A849Z9I9-F1
#
_entry.id   AF-A0A849Z9I9-F1
#
_cell.length_a   1.000
_cell.length_b   1.000
_cell.length_c   1.000
_cell.angle_alpha   90.00
_cell.angle_beta   90.00
_cell.angle_gamma   90.00
#
_symmetry.space_group_name_H-M   'P 1'
#
loop_
_entity.id
_entity.type
_entity.pdbx_description
1 polymer ?
#
loop_
_entity_poly.entity_id
_entity_poly.type
_entity_poly.pdbx_seq_one_letter_code
_entity_poly.pdbx_strand_id
1 'polypeptide(L)'
;GSNVTEEHLTALFWIPEPMPPRRPVVVDVMDARCQQELEVSWRDFIVERASRFCGSYFGEGQAQIGPVKKGGLYSSWRDKAQGDRGPALFMGLSEYLSAAKLLPSTAEELITVATADLGIPAAEVESYLSALLLDINGWASWCAYLRWMARLEGRDDSHILELLAIRLAWEWIILRAGGAELRVEWHQAMASWPVFDRAVQIARADDWLLQRAVEIAWSSQVKKKLVDGFTAKRQENPVVQAAFCLDVRSEVFRRAFEAQGPGVQTLACAGFFGLPIEYAPIAADGARPQLPGLFAPKYRVTDTGVAPAVAETRRSRLQAANAWKAFKSSALSSFAFVDAMGLFFAGTIFGESFGRKRQAAYHEHTGLLPAEDAARSPRITSRIDGSPLSGEERSQLAEGMLRAMSLTKGFARLVMLVGHGATSRNNPHSAGLDCGACCGQTGEVNARAAAALLNEPEVRAALVSRGIEIPQTTRFVAGLHNTTTDEVTLYDEKAILETHHGDLTSLRVALDRASIAARRERAPKLGLGELSDAELRTAVVERSLNWAEVRPEWGLAGNATLIVAPRERSQHADLGGRAFLHDYRFEEDPDFAILEAIMTGPLVVSHWINFQYYASTVDNRRYGCGNKVLHNVVGGHIGVFEGNGGDLRIGLSLQSLFDGEKWMHPPLRLSAFIEAPRPAIDRVLKKHTKVRELIDNEWLHLFQIDAAQRVVVMRDKTGWRAA
;
A
#
# COMPACT_ATOMS: atom_id res chain seq x y z
N GLY A 1 27.86 -16.90 -16.02
CA GLY A 1 29.01 -16.02 -15.73
C GLY A 1 30.25 -16.51 -16.44
N SER A 2 30.39 -16.15 -17.72
CA SER A 2 31.65 -15.94 -18.45
C SER A 2 31.25 -15.39 -19.83
N ASN A 3 31.69 -14.16 -20.13
CA ASN A 3 31.58 -13.41 -21.39
C ASN A 3 30.19 -13.05 -21.91
N VAL A 4 29.39 -12.37 -21.08
CA VAL A 4 28.31 -11.54 -21.61
C VAL A 4 28.97 -10.28 -22.20
N THR A 5 28.89 -10.09 -23.51
CA THR A 5 29.37 -8.89 -24.20
C THR A 5 28.28 -7.82 -24.26
N GLU A 6 28.66 -6.57 -24.52
CA GLU A 6 27.70 -5.49 -24.80
C GLU A 6 26.82 -5.83 -26.01
N GLU A 7 27.40 -6.47 -27.04
CA GLU A 7 26.65 -6.99 -28.20
C GLU A 7 25.60 -8.03 -27.79
N HIS A 8 25.94 -8.94 -26.86
CA HIS A 8 24.98 -9.92 -26.35
C HIS A 8 23.83 -9.22 -25.61
N LEU A 9 24.13 -8.29 -24.70
CA LEU A 9 23.09 -7.51 -24.01
C LEU A 9 22.22 -6.70 -24.97
N THR A 10 22.83 -6.13 -26.01
CA THR A 10 22.12 -5.37 -27.04
C THR A 10 21.22 -6.27 -27.89
N ALA A 11 21.68 -7.48 -28.21
CA ALA A 11 20.90 -8.47 -28.96
C ALA A 11 19.65 -8.92 -28.20
N LEU A 12 19.72 -9.03 -26.86
CA LEU A 12 18.58 -9.42 -26.03
C LEU A 12 17.38 -8.48 -26.16
N PHE A 13 17.57 -7.19 -26.48
CA PHE A 13 16.47 -6.25 -26.70
C PHE A 13 15.61 -6.58 -27.92
N TRP A 14 16.11 -7.44 -28.83
CA TRP A 14 15.42 -7.82 -30.06
C TRP A 14 14.86 -9.24 -30.03
N ILE A 15 15.06 -9.97 -28.92
CA ILE A 15 14.50 -11.31 -28.72
C ILE A 15 13.11 -11.18 -28.11
N PRO A 16 12.07 -11.84 -28.67
CA PRO A 16 10.74 -11.85 -28.07
C PRO A 16 10.77 -12.43 -26.65
N GLU A 17 9.89 -11.92 -25.77
CA GLU A 17 9.78 -12.45 -24.42
C GLU A 17 9.42 -13.94 -24.44
N PRO A 18 10.19 -14.80 -23.75
CA PRO A 18 9.90 -16.23 -23.72
C PRO A 18 8.62 -16.50 -22.92
N MET A 19 7.75 -17.37 -23.44
CA MET A 19 6.59 -17.89 -22.71
C MET A 19 7.00 -19.11 -21.87
N PRO A 20 7.20 -18.97 -20.55
CA PRO A 20 7.60 -20.10 -19.72
C PRO A 20 6.47 -21.14 -19.64
N PRO A 21 6.79 -22.43 -19.71
CA PRO A 21 5.80 -23.48 -19.55
C PRO A 21 5.27 -23.48 -18.10
N ARG A 22 3.98 -23.77 -17.89
CA ARG A 22 3.35 -23.85 -16.56
C ARG A 22 3.03 -25.29 -16.20
N ARG A 23 3.29 -25.69 -14.96
CA ARG A 23 2.86 -27.01 -14.47
C ARG A 23 1.34 -27.14 -14.66
N PRO A 24 0.86 -28.12 -15.45
CA PRO A 24 -0.57 -28.26 -15.71
C PRO A 24 -1.32 -28.69 -14.45
N VAL A 25 -2.52 -28.15 -14.26
CA VAL A 25 -3.53 -28.65 -13.31
C VAL A 25 -4.60 -29.47 -14.06
N VAL A 26 -5.53 -30.13 -13.36
CA VAL A 26 -6.56 -30.98 -14.01
C VAL A 26 -7.41 -30.12 -14.95
N VAL A 27 -7.72 -28.90 -14.53
CA VAL A 27 -8.45 -27.93 -15.36
C VAL A 27 -7.74 -27.65 -16.69
N ASP A 28 -6.42 -27.55 -16.71
CA ASP A 28 -5.67 -27.33 -17.97
C ASP A 28 -5.81 -28.52 -18.92
N VAL A 29 -5.83 -29.75 -18.37
CA VAL A 29 -6.01 -30.97 -19.17
C VAL A 29 -7.44 -31.05 -19.72
N MET A 30 -8.44 -30.64 -18.92
CA MET A 30 -9.82 -30.56 -19.39
C MET A 30 -9.98 -29.49 -20.48
N ASP A 31 -9.37 -28.31 -20.32
CA ASP A 31 -9.41 -27.23 -21.30
C ASP A 31 -8.77 -27.62 -22.64
N ALA A 32 -7.72 -28.44 -22.62
CA ALA A 32 -7.10 -28.95 -23.84
C ALA A 32 -8.05 -29.83 -24.70
N ARG A 33 -9.17 -30.29 -24.14
CA ARG A 33 -10.21 -31.06 -24.85
C ARG A 33 -11.29 -30.18 -25.49
N CYS A 34 -11.39 -28.91 -25.11
CA CYS A 34 -12.34 -27.98 -25.72
C CYS A 34 -11.96 -27.75 -27.19
N GLN A 35 -12.87 -28.06 -28.11
CA GLN A 35 -12.56 -28.15 -29.55
C GLN A 35 -12.88 -26.86 -30.32
N GLN A 36 -13.56 -25.89 -29.72
CA GLN A 36 -14.00 -24.67 -30.40
C GLN A 36 -13.35 -23.41 -29.80
N GLU A 37 -12.85 -22.53 -30.66
CA GLU A 37 -12.24 -21.23 -30.27
C GLU A 37 -13.18 -20.29 -29.50
N LEU A 38 -14.50 -20.54 -29.51
CA LEU A 38 -15.54 -19.73 -28.87
C LEU A 38 -16.06 -20.32 -27.55
N GLU A 39 -15.57 -21.48 -27.11
CA GLU A 39 -15.96 -22.08 -25.82
C GLU A 39 -15.30 -21.33 -24.65
N VAL A 40 -16.07 -21.09 -23.58
CA VAL A 40 -15.53 -20.53 -22.34
C VAL A 40 -14.58 -21.56 -21.71
N SER A 41 -13.35 -21.15 -21.37
CA SER A 41 -12.40 -22.02 -20.65
C SER A 41 -12.95 -22.39 -19.27
N TRP A 42 -12.71 -23.63 -18.84
CA TRP A 42 -12.98 -24.10 -17.49
C TRP A 42 -12.28 -23.27 -16.44
N ARG A 43 -11.04 -22.84 -16.69
CA ARG A 43 -10.32 -21.95 -15.77
C ARG A 43 -11.11 -20.66 -15.53
N ASP A 44 -11.51 -19.98 -16.60
CA ASP A 44 -12.25 -18.71 -16.49
C ASP A 44 -13.61 -18.93 -15.82
N PHE A 45 -14.32 -20.01 -16.18
CA PHE A 45 -15.59 -20.38 -15.54
C PHE A 45 -15.44 -20.60 -14.03
N ILE A 46 -14.43 -21.36 -13.60
CA ILE A 46 -14.17 -21.66 -12.18
C ILE A 46 -13.81 -20.39 -11.43
N VAL A 47 -12.89 -19.58 -11.97
CA VAL A 47 -12.46 -18.32 -11.35
C VAL A 47 -13.64 -17.36 -11.22
N GLU A 48 -14.48 -17.22 -12.25
CA GLU A 48 -15.69 -16.40 -12.20
C GLU A 48 -16.68 -16.89 -11.13
N ARG A 49 -16.94 -18.21 -11.08
CA ARG A 49 -17.84 -18.81 -10.08
C ARG A 49 -17.34 -18.61 -8.65
N ALA A 50 -16.06 -18.88 -8.42
CA ALA A 50 -15.42 -18.69 -7.12
C ALA A 50 -15.43 -17.21 -6.72
N SER A 51 -15.12 -16.30 -7.66
CA SER A 51 -15.03 -14.87 -7.39
C SER A 51 -16.38 -14.23 -7.10
N ARG A 52 -17.43 -14.61 -7.83
CA ARG A 52 -18.80 -14.15 -7.50
C ARG A 52 -19.25 -14.64 -6.13
N PHE A 53 -18.92 -15.88 -5.78
CA PHE A 53 -19.23 -16.40 -4.45
C PHE A 53 -18.46 -15.64 -3.37
N CYS A 54 -17.15 -15.46 -3.52
CA CYS A 54 -16.31 -14.73 -2.57
C CYS A 54 -16.74 -13.27 -2.42
N GLY A 55 -17.03 -12.57 -3.53
CA GLY A 55 -17.51 -11.18 -3.49
C GLY A 55 -18.84 -11.03 -2.75
N SER A 56 -19.73 -12.03 -2.84
CA SER A 56 -20.98 -12.06 -2.09
C SER A 56 -20.79 -12.50 -0.63
N TYR A 57 -19.87 -13.42 -0.36
CA TYR A 57 -19.57 -13.92 0.98
C TYR A 57 -18.83 -12.88 1.84
N PHE A 58 -17.76 -12.28 1.32
CA PHE A 58 -16.97 -11.28 2.05
C PHE A 58 -17.59 -9.88 1.98
N GLY A 59 -18.47 -9.62 1.02
CA GLY A 59 -19.05 -8.28 0.84
C GLY A 59 -19.81 -7.77 2.07
N GLU A 60 -19.52 -6.53 2.45
CA GLU A 60 -20.22 -5.81 3.51
C GLU A 60 -21.17 -4.78 2.89
N GLY A 61 -22.47 -5.06 2.92
CA GLY A 61 -23.52 -4.08 2.56
C GLY A 61 -23.68 -3.73 1.08
N GLN A 62 -22.82 -4.18 0.16
CA GLN A 62 -23.01 -4.01 -1.30
C GLN A 62 -24.00 -5.03 -1.88
N ALA A 63 -23.91 -6.30 -1.45
CA ALA A 63 -24.85 -7.34 -1.84
C ALA A 63 -26.03 -7.35 -0.86
N GLN A 64 -27.25 -7.13 -1.35
CA GLN A 64 -28.47 -7.20 -0.53
C GLN A 64 -28.88 -8.64 -0.20
N ILE A 65 -28.45 -9.59 -1.03
CA ILE A 65 -28.68 -11.02 -0.87
C ILE A 65 -27.31 -11.69 -0.92
N GLY A 66 -26.95 -12.38 0.16
CA GLY A 66 -25.68 -13.10 0.29
C GLY A 66 -25.90 -14.60 0.56
N PRO A 67 -24.84 -15.43 0.45
CA PRO A 67 -24.91 -16.83 0.84
C PRO A 67 -25.16 -16.96 2.35
N VAL A 68 -25.77 -18.07 2.75
CA VAL A 68 -25.89 -18.43 4.17
C VAL A 68 -24.50 -18.75 4.71
N LYS A 69 -23.95 -17.91 5.59
CA LYS A 69 -22.59 -18.02 6.16
C LYS A 69 -22.49 -19.04 7.30
N LYS A 70 -23.08 -20.24 7.14
CA LYS A 70 -23.08 -21.29 8.16
C LYS A 70 -21.92 -22.27 7.93
N GLY A 71 -21.05 -22.42 8.93
CA GLY A 71 -19.97 -23.41 8.89
C GLY A 71 -18.71 -22.99 8.11
N GLY A 72 -18.55 -21.69 7.82
CA GLY A 72 -17.38 -21.16 7.10
C GLY A 72 -17.60 -21.02 5.59
N LEU A 73 -16.58 -20.46 4.93
CA LEU A 73 -16.54 -20.20 3.49
C LEU A 73 -16.73 -21.48 2.66
N TYR A 74 -16.01 -22.55 2.99
CA TYR A 74 -16.10 -23.81 2.24
C TYR A 74 -17.47 -24.47 2.39
N SER A 75 -18.01 -24.55 3.61
CA SER A 75 -19.32 -25.16 3.86
C SER A 75 -20.42 -24.41 3.12
N SER A 76 -20.42 -23.07 3.21
CA SER A 76 -21.35 -22.21 2.48
C SER A 76 -21.24 -22.37 0.96
N TRP A 77 -20.02 -22.53 0.43
CA TRP A 77 -19.82 -22.77 -1.00
C TRP A 77 -20.31 -24.15 -1.42
N ARG A 78 -20.00 -25.20 -0.64
CA ARG A 78 -20.39 -26.58 -0.94
C ARG A 78 -21.91 -26.72 -1.06
N ASP A 79 -22.66 -26.14 -0.13
CA ASP A 79 -24.13 -26.20 -0.13
C ASP A 79 -24.70 -25.60 -1.43
N LYS A 80 -24.07 -24.53 -1.96
CA LYS A 80 -24.42 -23.95 -3.26
C LYS A 80 -23.98 -24.85 -4.43
N ALA A 81 -22.76 -25.40 -4.39
CA ALA A 81 -22.21 -26.25 -5.44
C ALA A 81 -23.06 -27.52 -5.66
N GLN A 82 -23.61 -28.11 -4.59
CA GLN A 82 -24.46 -29.31 -4.66
C GLN A 82 -25.79 -29.10 -5.40
N GLY A 83 -26.20 -27.85 -5.60
CA GLY A 83 -27.40 -27.48 -6.37
C GLY A 83 -27.12 -26.78 -7.71
N ASP A 84 -25.86 -26.54 -8.07
CA ASP A 84 -25.50 -25.77 -9.26
C ASP A 84 -25.62 -26.62 -10.54
N ARG A 85 -26.58 -26.31 -11.40
CA ARG A 85 -26.73 -26.96 -12.70
C ARG A 85 -25.87 -26.35 -13.81
N GLY A 86 -25.19 -25.24 -13.52
CA GLY A 86 -24.39 -24.49 -14.49
C GLY A 86 -23.32 -25.33 -15.21
N PRO A 87 -22.50 -26.12 -14.50
CA PRO A 87 -21.46 -26.93 -15.16
C PRO A 87 -22.02 -27.97 -16.14
N ALA A 88 -23.16 -28.57 -15.82
CA ALA A 88 -23.82 -29.51 -16.72
C ALA A 88 -24.48 -28.81 -17.92
N LEU A 89 -25.13 -27.66 -17.70
CA LEU A 89 -25.89 -26.93 -18.72
C LEU A 89 -25.01 -26.12 -19.69
N PHE A 90 -23.94 -25.51 -19.20
CA PHE A 90 -23.12 -24.56 -19.98
C PHE A 90 -21.74 -25.10 -20.35
N MET A 91 -21.20 -26.06 -19.58
CA MET A 91 -19.85 -26.59 -19.79
C MET A 91 -19.85 -28.08 -20.19
N GLY A 92 -21.02 -28.69 -20.36
CA GLY A 92 -21.17 -30.08 -20.82
C GLY A 92 -20.77 -31.17 -19.82
N LEU A 93 -20.52 -30.84 -18.55
CA LEU A 93 -20.11 -31.82 -17.53
C LEU A 93 -21.32 -32.49 -16.87
N SER A 94 -21.93 -33.45 -17.57
CA SER A 94 -23.19 -34.11 -17.18
C SER A 94 -23.15 -34.74 -15.76
N GLU A 95 -22.03 -35.33 -15.38
CA GLU A 95 -21.85 -35.99 -14.06
C GLU A 95 -21.46 -35.03 -12.92
N TYR A 96 -21.49 -33.71 -13.16
CA TYR A 96 -21.13 -32.71 -12.15
C TYR A 96 -21.89 -32.87 -10.83
N LEU A 97 -23.23 -32.96 -10.88
CA LEU A 97 -24.04 -33.04 -9.67
C LEU A 97 -23.80 -34.33 -8.87
N SER A 98 -23.52 -35.43 -9.57
CA SER A 98 -23.15 -36.71 -8.95
C SER A 98 -21.86 -36.55 -8.15
N ALA A 99 -20.84 -35.92 -8.74
CA ALA A 99 -19.57 -35.65 -8.07
C ALA A 99 -19.69 -34.60 -6.95
N ALA A 100 -20.42 -33.50 -7.17
CA ALA A 100 -20.59 -32.42 -6.18
C ALA A 100 -21.30 -32.90 -4.89
N LYS A 101 -22.23 -33.85 -4.99
CA LYS A 101 -22.90 -34.47 -3.82
C LYS A 101 -21.95 -35.30 -2.95
N LEU A 102 -20.81 -35.73 -3.49
CA LEU A 102 -19.80 -36.51 -2.78
C LEU A 102 -18.73 -35.62 -2.11
N LEU A 103 -18.84 -34.29 -2.24
CA LEU A 103 -17.90 -33.37 -1.58
C LEU A 103 -17.89 -33.59 -0.06
N PRO A 104 -16.71 -33.73 0.55
CA PRO A 104 -16.56 -33.88 1.99
C PRO A 104 -17.20 -32.77 2.84
N SER A 105 -17.37 -33.10 4.12
CA SER A 105 -18.09 -32.24 5.06
C SER A 105 -17.26 -31.04 5.55
N THR A 106 -15.93 -31.13 5.46
CA THR A 106 -15.00 -30.09 5.91
C THR A 106 -13.93 -29.80 4.86
N ALA A 107 -13.31 -28.60 4.95
CA ALA A 107 -12.25 -28.19 4.04
C ALA A 107 -11.01 -29.09 4.15
N GLU A 108 -10.63 -29.47 5.37
CA GLU A 108 -9.47 -30.34 5.66
C GLU A 108 -9.66 -31.75 5.11
N GLU A 109 -10.86 -32.32 5.27
CA GLU A 109 -11.23 -33.62 4.72
C GLU A 109 -11.19 -33.58 3.19
N LEU A 110 -11.73 -32.51 2.57
CA LEU A 110 -11.62 -32.34 1.13
C LEU A 110 -10.17 -32.25 0.65
N ILE A 111 -9.30 -31.47 1.32
CA ILE A 111 -7.90 -31.36 0.91
C ILE A 111 -7.21 -32.72 0.95
N THR A 112 -7.46 -33.50 2.00
CA THR A 112 -6.89 -34.83 2.17
C THR A 112 -7.40 -35.81 1.10
N VAL A 113 -8.72 -35.89 0.90
CA VAL A 113 -9.33 -36.82 -0.08
C VAL A 113 -8.96 -36.43 -1.50
N ALA A 114 -9.03 -35.14 -1.84
CA ALA A 114 -8.77 -34.69 -3.20
C ALA A 114 -7.30 -34.87 -3.60
N THR A 115 -6.34 -34.54 -2.73
CA THR A 115 -4.91 -34.75 -3.05
C THR A 115 -4.58 -36.23 -3.27
N ALA A 116 -5.18 -37.12 -2.48
CA ALA A 116 -5.04 -38.57 -2.64
C ALA A 116 -5.70 -39.08 -3.95
N ASP A 117 -6.95 -38.69 -4.21
CA ASP A 117 -7.70 -39.12 -5.40
C ASP A 117 -7.09 -38.59 -6.71
N LEU A 118 -6.55 -37.36 -6.69
CA LEU A 118 -5.84 -36.78 -7.83
C LEU A 118 -4.47 -37.45 -8.06
N GLY A 119 -3.95 -38.24 -7.12
CA GLY A 119 -2.67 -38.93 -7.24
C GLY A 119 -1.45 -38.01 -7.17
N ILE A 120 -1.55 -36.86 -6.48
CA ILE A 120 -0.46 -35.89 -6.38
C ILE A 120 0.71 -36.50 -5.59
N PRO A 121 1.95 -36.54 -6.14
CA PRO A 121 3.11 -37.02 -5.40
C PRO A 121 3.37 -36.17 -4.15
N ALA A 122 3.72 -36.81 -3.03
CA ALA A 122 3.94 -36.13 -1.74
C ALA A 122 4.92 -34.94 -1.81
N ALA A 123 5.97 -35.06 -2.64
CA ALA A 123 6.96 -33.99 -2.84
C ALA A 123 6.41 -32.78 -3.63
N GLU A 124 5.31 -32.94 -4.36
CA GLU A 124 4.72 -31.93 -5.24
C GLU A 124 3.47 -31.28 -4.64
N VAL A 125 2.92 -31.81 -3.53
CA VAL A 125 1.67 -31.34 -2.92
C VAL A 125 1.72 -29.84 -2.63
N GLU A 126 2.78 -29.32 -2.01
CA GLU A 126 2.88 -27.90 -1.68
C GLU A 126 2.88 -27.00 -2.93
N SER A 127 3.63 -27.39 -3.96
CA SER A 127 3.70 -26.66 -5.22
C SER A 127 2.35 -26.68 -5.96
N TYR A 128 1.67 -27.83 -5.97
CA TYR A 128 0.36 -27.99 -6.60
C TYR A 128 -0.70 -27.14 -5.90
N LEU A 129 -0.80 -27.21 -4.56
CA LEU A 129 -1.76 -26.41 -3.79
C LEU A 129 -1.48 -24.90 -3.92
N SER A 130 -0.21 -24.52 -3.98
CA SER A 130 0.21 -23.14 -4.21
C SER A 130 -0.17 -22.66 -5.62
N ALA A 131 -0.02 -23.50 -6.64
CA ALA A 131 -0.45 -23.19 -8.00
C ALA A 131 -1.97 -22.93 -8.08
N LEU A 132 -2.79 -23.70 -7.35
CA LEU A 132 -4.24 -23.50 -7.28
C LEU A 132 -4.62 -22.16 -6.64
N LEU A 133 -3.93 -21.76 -5.57
CA LEU A 133 -4.14 -20.45 -4.94
C LEU A 133 -3.69 -19.31 -5.86
N LEU A 134 -2.55 -19.47 -6.56
CA LEU A 134 -2.05 -18.48 -7.51
C LEU A 134 -2.93 -18.34 -8.77
N ASP A 135 -3.75 -19.34 -9.08
CA ASP A 135 -4.76 -19.27 -10.15
C ASP A 135 -5.97 -18.39 -9.77
N ILE A 136 -6.14 -18.11 -8.47
CA ILE A 136 -7.11 -17.15 -7.90
C ILE A 136 -6.42 -16.21 -6.90
N ASN A 137 -5.24 -15.73 -7.31
CA ASN A 137 -4.30 -14.98 -6.48
C ASN A 137 -4.93 -13.78 -5.75
N GLY A 138 -5.92 -13.14 -6.35
CA GLY A 138 -6.67 -12.03 -5.78
C GLY A 138 -7.39 -12.39 -4.50
N TRP A 139 -8.30 -13.36 -4.57
CA TRP A 139 -9.01 -13.83 -3.39
C TRP A 139 -8.09 -14.54 -2.41
N ALA A 140 -7.04 -15.22 -2.89
CA ALA A 140 -6.01 -15.79 -2.03
C ALA A 140 -5.29 -14.69 -1.22
N SER A 141 -4.96 -13.56 -1.86
CA SER A 141 -4.34 -12.40 -1.21
C SER A 141 -5.26 -11.76 -0.17
N TRP A 142 -6.57 -11.65 -0.47
CA TRP A 142 -7.56 -11.18 0.51
C TRP A 142 -7.63 -12.10 1.73
N CYS A 143 -7.71 -13.41 1.53
CA CYS A 143 -7.75 -14.37 2.64
C CYS A 143 -6.43 -14.39 3.43
N ALA A 144 -5.28 -14.24 2.75
CA ALA A 144 -3.98 -14.08 3.39
C ALA A 144 -3.92 -12.81 4.25
N TYR A 145 -4.49 -11.70 3.76
CA TYR A 145 -4.61 -10.45 4.50
C TYR A 145 -5.48 -10.62 5.77
N LEU A 146 -6.64 -11.27 5.68
CA LEU A 146 -7.48 -11.54 6.85
C LEU A 146 -6.73 -12.33 7.93
N ARG A 147 -6.01 -13.38 7.52
CA ARG A 147 -5.18 -14.17 8.42
C ARG A 147 -4.01 -13.39 9.00
N TRP A 148 -3.37 -12.55 8.20
CA TRP A 148 -2.33 -11.65 8.67
C TRP A 148 -2.85 -10.73 9.77
N MET A 149 -3.98 -10.06 9.54
CA MET A 149 -4.59 -9.15 10.51
C MET A 149 -5.03 -9.88 11.78
N ALA A 150 -5.65 -11.07 11.67
CA ALA A 150 -6.03 -11.87 12.83
C ALA A 150 -4.80 -12.21 13.71
N ARG A 151 -3.68 -12.59 13.09
CA ARG A 151 -2.44 -12.95 13.78
C ARG A 151 -1.75 -11.78 14.47
N LEU A 152 -1.85 -10.57 13.90
CA LEU A 152 -1.38 -9.36 14.58
C LEU A 152 -2.11 -9.12 15.91
N GLU A 153 -3.35 -9.59 16.02
CA GLU A 153 -4.16 -9.52 17.24
C GLU A 153 -4.12 -10.80 18.09
N GLY A 154 -3.22 -11.75 17.79
CA GLY A 154 -3.11 -13.01 18.52
C GLY A 154 -4.22 -14.03 18.24
N ARG A 155 -5.00 -13.84 17.16
CA ARG A 155 -6.01 -14.79 16.65
C ARG A 155 -5.47 -15.53 15.41
N ASP A 156 -6.25 -16.42 14.82
CA ASP A 156 -5.97 -16.99 13.49
C ASP A 156 -7.25 -16.97 12.63
N ASP A 157 -7.09 -17.12 11.32
CA ASP A 157 -8.19 -17.12 10.35
C ASP A 157 -7.99 -18.26 9.33
N SER A 158 -9.07 -19.02 9.07
CA SER A 158 -9.06 -20.22 8.23
C SER A 158 -9.44 -19.98 6.77
N HIS A 159 -9.84 -18.76 6.38
CA HIS A 159 -10.45 -18.52 5.07
C HIS A 159 -9.54 -18.90 3.90
N ILE A 160 -8.21 -18.75 4.04
CA ILE A 160 -7.28 -19.15 2.97
C ILE A 160 -7.25 -20.67 2.76
N LEU A 161 -7.36 -21.45 3.84
CA LEU A 161 -7.45 -22.91 3.77
C LEU A 161 -8.78 -23.34 3.13
N GLU A 162 -9.86 -22.67 3.51
CA GLU A 162 -11.19 -22.94 2.95
C GLU A 162 -11.30 -22.53 1.48
N LEU A 163 -10.65 -21.43 1.06
CA LEU A 163 -10.56 -21.03 -0.35
C LEU A 163 -9.74 -22.04 -1.15
N LEU A 164 -8.62 -22.52 -0.60
CA LEU A 164 -7.83 -23.60 -1.21
C LEU A 164 -8.70 -24.85 -1.41
N ALA A 165 -9.48 -25.24 -0.41
CA ALA A 165 -10.41 -26.35 -0.51
C ALA A 165 -11.44 -26.12 -1.61
N ILE A 166 -12.02 -24.92 -1.74
CA ILE A 166 -12.93 -24.58 -2.85
C ILE A 166 -12.23 -24.76 -4.21
N ARG A 167 -11.01 -24.25 -4.40
CA ARG A 167 -10.30 -24.43 -5.67
C ARG A 167 -9.99 -25.89 -5.95
N LEU A 168 -9.49 -26.62 -4.96
CA LEU A 168 -9.17 -28.04 -5.10
C LEU A 168 -10.41 -28.90 -5.35
N ALA A 169 -11.57 -28.52 -4.81
CA ALA A 169 -12.85 -29.16 -5.08
C ALA A 169 -13.17 -29.22 -6.59
N TRP A 170 -12.86 -28.14 -7.32
CA TRP A 170 -13.10 -28.09 -8.77
C TRP A 170 -12.21 -29.06 -9.54
N GLU A 171 -10.93 -29.16 -9.19
CA GLU A 171 -10.00 -30.14 -9.78
C GLU A 171 -10.53 -31.56 -9.56
N TRP A 172 -10.97 -31.85 -8.33
CA TRP A 172 -11.50 -33.16 -7.94
C TRP A 172 -12.81 -33.51 -8.64
N ILE A 173 -13.77 -32.56 -8.70
CA ILE A 173 -15.05 -32.75 -9.40
C ILE A 173 -14.81 -33.01 -10.88
N ILE A 174 -13.95 -32.22 -11.53
CA ILE A 174 -13.66 -32.34 -12.96
C ILE A 174 -13.01 -33.70 -13.25
N LEU A 175 -12.02 -34.13 -12.46
CA LEU A 175 -11.40 -35.44 -12.67
C LEU A 175 -12.39 -36.61 -12.51
N ARG A 176 -13.32 -36.50 -11.55
CA ARG A 176 -14.33 -37.54 -11.30
C ARG A 176 -15.40 -37.59 -12.38
N ALA A 177 -15.89 -36.43 -12.83
CA ALA A 177 -16.95 -36.31 -13.82
C ALA A 177 -16.45 -36.37 -15.28
N GLY A 178 -15.16 -36.15 -15.54
CA GLY A 178 -14.57 -36.08 -16.89
C GLY A 178 -14.20 -37.43 -17.55
N GLY A 179 -14.58 -38.55 -16.93
CA GLY A 179 -14.38 -39.89 -17.50
C GLY A 179 -12.98 -40.49 -17.34
N ALA A 180 -12.78 -41.68 -17.90
CA ALA A 180 -11.52 -42.44 -17.76
C ALA A 180 -10.36 -41.86 -18.56
N GLU A 181 -10.64 -41.30 -19.74
CA GLU A 181 -9.63 -40.71 -20.61
C GLU A 181 -8.96 -39.49 -19.95
N LEU A 182 -9.74 -38.62 -19.30
CA LEU A 182 -9.19 -37.44 -18.61
C LEU A 182 -8.25 -37.85 -17.48
N ARG A 183 -8.55 -38.97 -16.79
CA ARG A 183 -7.64 -39.53 -15.79
C ARG A 183 -6.33 -39.97 -16.41
N VAL A 184 -6.33 -40.61 -17.58
CA VAL A 184 -5.09 -41.03 -18.25
C VAL A 184 -4.25 -39.82 -18.64
N GLU A 185 -4.86 -38.81 -19.26
CA GLU A 185 -4.18 -37.58 -19.66
C GLU A 185 -3.65 -36.79 -18.46
N TRP A 186 -4.39 -36.77 -17.34
CA TRP A 186 -3.93 -36.16 -16.10
C TRP A 186 -2.67 -36.82 -15.56
N HIS A 187 -2.61 -38.16 -15.53
CA HIS A 187 -1.40 -38.87 -15.11
C HIS A 187 -0.22 -38.60 -16.04
N GLN A 188 -0.45 -38.48 -17.36
CA GLN A 188 0.58 -38.10 -18.32
C GLN A 188 1.07 -36.66 -18.09
N ALA A 189 0.16 -35.74 -17.82
CA ALA A 189 0.49 -34.34 -17.50
C ALA A 189 1.34 -34.25 -16.23
N MET A 190 0.97 -34.95 -15.15
CA MET A 190 1.76 -34.99 -13.92
C MET A 190 3.17 -35.57 -14.13
N ALA A 191 3.31 -36.60 -14.97
CA ALA A 191 4.61 -37.22 -15.26
C ALA A 191 5.61 -36.24 -15.91
N SER A 192 5.12 -35.13 -16.49
CA SER A 192 5.95 -34.11 -17.12
C SER A 192 6.51 -33.05 -16.16
N TRP A 193 5.99 -32.94 -14.92
CA TRP A 193 6.34 -31.89 -13.96
C TRP A 193 7.83 -31.73 -13.65
N PRO A 194 8.65 -32.78 -13.49
CA PRO A 194 10.06 -32.64 -13.11
C PRO A 194 10.91 -31.80 -14.08
N VAL A 195 10.44 -31.57 -15.32
CA VAL A 195 11.17 -30.82 -16.35
C VAL A 195 10.84 -29.32 -16.34
N PHE A 196 9.68 -28.91 -15.80
CA PHE A 196 9.16 -27.54 -15.94
C PHE A 196 10.06 -26.50 -15.27
N ASP A 197 10.47 -26.71 -14.02
CA ASP A 197 11.25 -25.72 -13.28
C ASP A 197 12.57 -25.38 -13.98
N ARG A 198 13.25 -26.41 -14.48
CA ARG A 198 14.48 -26.25 -15.24
C ARG A 198 14.23 -25.51 -16.56
N ALA A 199 13.14 -25.85 -17.25
CA ALA A 199 12.77 -25.17 -18.50
C ALA A 199 12.48 -23.67 -18.26
N VAL A 200 11.75 -23.33 -17.19
CA VAL A 200 11.46 -21.94 -16.80
C VAL A 200 12.75 -21.19 -16.42
N GLN A 201 13.63 -21.81 -15.64
CA GLN A 201 14.91 -21.20 -15.24
C GLN A 201 15.79 -20.87 -16.46
N ILE A 202 15.88 -21.79 -17.42
CA ILE A 202 16.64 -21.56 -18.66
C ILE A 202 15.98 -20.46 -19.48
N ALA A 203 14.65 -20.51 -19.64
CA ALA A 203 13.92 -19.53 -20.44
C ALA A 203 14.05 -18.10 -19.89
N ARG A 204 14.20 -17.92 -18.57
CA ARG A 204 14.24 -16.60 -17.92
C ARG A 204 15.66 -16.14 -17.54
N ALA A 205 16.70 -16.89 -17.87
CA ALA A 205 18.07 -16.61 -17.41
C ALA A 205 18.57 -15.20 -17.83
N ASP A 206 18.24 -14.79 -19.06
CA ASP A 206 18.67 -13.51 -19.62
C ASP A 206 17.91 -12.31 -19.01
N ASP A 207 16.64 -12.49 -18.65
CA ASP A 207 15.83 -11.48 -17.96
C ASP A 207 16.47 -11.08 -16.62
N TRP A 208 16.96 -12.06 -15.85
CA TRP A 208 17.63 -11.81 -14.57
C TRP A 208 18.93 -11.02 -14.74
N LEU A 209 19.65 -11.25 -15.84
CA LEU A 209 20.87 -10.52 -16.15
C LEU A 209 20.57 -9.06 -16.47
N LEU A 210 19.59 -8.81 -17.35
CA LEU A 210 19.14 -7.46 -17.70
C LEU A 210 18.62 -6.71 -16.48
N GLN A 211 17.79 -7.37 -15.67
CA GLN A 211 17.27 -6.82 -14.41
C GLN A 211 18.42 -6.37 -13.49
N ARG A 212 19.44 -7.23 -13.31
CA ARG A 212 20.58 -6.91 -12.47
C ARG A 212 21.40 -5.75 -13.03
N ALA A 213 21.57 -5.64 -14.35
CA ALA A 213 22.31 -4.56 -14.98
C ALA A 213 21.66 -3.19 -14.73
N VAL A 214 20.34 -3.08 -14.87
CA VAL A 214 19.62 -1.81 -14.62
C VAL A 214 19.67 -1.42 -13.14
N GLU A 215 19.58 -2.38 -12.22
CA GLU A 215 19.73 -2.14 -10.77
C GLU A 215 21.14 -1.66 -10.40
N ILE A 216 22.18 -2.22 -11.02
CA ILE A 216 23.56 -1.76 -10.85
C ILE A 216 23.72 -0.34 -11.38
N ALA A 217 23.17 -0.03 -12.56
CA ALA A 217 23.25 1.30 -13.15
C ALA A 217 22.63 2.37 -12.24
N TRP A 218 21.46 2.09 -11.67
CA TRP A 218 20.81 2.98 -10.71
C TRP A 218 21.59 3.11 -9.40
N SER A 219 21.91 1.98 -8.75
CA SER A 219 22.59 1.99 -7.45
C SER A 219 23.97 2.64 -7.51
N SER A 220 24.70 2.51 -8.63
CA SER A 220 26.01 3.17 -8.83
C SER A 220 25.92 4.70 -8.82
N GLN A 221 24.86 5.27 -9.40
CA GLN A 221 24.63 6.72 -9.35
C GLN A 221 24.35 7.21 -7.93
N VAL A 222 23.52 6.47 -7.18
CA VAL A 222 23.19 6.81 -5.79
C VAL A 222 24.42 6.68 -4.89
N LYS A 223 25.21 5.62 -5.02
CA LYS A 223 26.47 5.42 -4.28
C LYS A 223 27.38 6.63 -4.40
N LYS A 224 27.61 7.10 -5.64
CA LYS A 224 28.46 8.28 -5.90
C LYS A 224 27.94 9.51 -5.16
N LYS A 225 26.64 9.81 -5.30
CA LYS A 225 26.00 10.96 -4.66
C LYS A 225 26.11 10.91 -3.12
N LEU A 226 25.97 9.73 -2.52
CA LEU A 226 26.08 9.55 -1.05
C LEU A 226 27.51 9.77 -0.54
N VAL A 227 28.52 9.30 -1.29
CA VAL A 227 29.93 9.53 -0.93
C VAL A 227 30.28 11.02 -0.97
N ASP A 228 29.77 11.76 -1.96
CA ASP A 228 29.97 13.21 -2.04
C ASP A 228 29.36 13.95 -0.82
N GLY A 229 28.32 13.38 -0.21
CA GLY A 229 27.61 13.92 0.97
C GLY A 229 28.38 13.90 2.28
N PHE A 230 29.54 13.23 2.35
CA PHE A 230 30.40 13.29 3.54
C PHE A 230 31.06 14.66 3.74
N THR A 231 31.04 15.51 2.71
CA THR A 231 31.55 16.90 2.79
C THR A 231 30.55 17.87 3.42
N ALA A 232 29.26 17.51 3.45
CA ALA A 232 28.20 18.35 3.98
C ALA A 232 28.25 18.40 5.52
N LYS A 233 28.00 19.59 6.07
CA LYS A 233 27.93 19.81 7.52
C LYS A 233 26.48 19.89 7.97
N ARG A 234 26.26 19.50 9.22
CA ARG A 234 24.97 19.67 9.90
C ARG A 234 24.63 21.15 9.97
N GLN A 235 23.38 21.47 9.67
CA GLN A 235 22.85 22.81 9.87
C GLN A 235 22.81 23.14 11.36
N GLU A 236 23.43 24.25 11.72
CA GLU A 236 23.41 24.79 13.08
C GLU A 236 22.31 25.84 13.19
N ASN A 237 21.49 25.78 14.24
CA ASN A 237 20.44 26.76 14.57
C ASN A 237 19.35 26.95 13.48
N PRO A 238 18.56 25.91 13.16
CA PRO A 238 17.44 26.04 12.24
C PRO A 238 16.36 27.00 12.79
N VAL A 239 15.82 27.84 11.90
CA VAL A 239 14.67 28.72 12.19
C VAL A 239 13.37 27.91 12.15
N VAL A 240 13.29 26.99 11.18
CA VAL A 240 12.17 26.04 11.02
C VAL A 240 12.74 24.65 10.83
N GLN A 241 12.20 23.68 11.57
CA GLN A 241 12.37 22.26 11.31
C GLN A 241 11.07 21.67 10.81
N ALA A 242 11.11 20.79 9.83
CA ALA A 242 9.91 20.09 9.34
C ALA A 242 10.19 18.61 9.10
N ALA A 243 9.59 17.74 9.93
CA ALA A 243 9.64 16.31 9.76
C ALA A 243 8.53 15.86 8.81
N PHE A 244 8.92 15.48 7.59
CA PHE A 244 8.02 14.97 6.56
C PHE A 244 7.94 13.44 6.58
N CYS A 245 6.82 12.91 6.09
CA CYS A 245 6.76 11.50 5.70
C CYS A 245 7.90 11.14 4.73
N LEU A 246 8.45 9.92 4.87
CA LEU A 246 9.50 9.32 4.04
C LEU A 246 9.13 9.14 2.56
N ASP A 247 7.90 9.46 2.16
CA ASP A 247 7.35 9.31 0.81
C ASP A 247 8.22 10.00 -0.26
N VAL A 248 8.40 9.34 -1.40
CA VAL A 248 9.26 9.82 -2.51
C VAL A 248 8.76 11.13 -3.13
N ARG A 249 7.46 11.43 -3.03
CA ARG A 249 6.87 12.69 -3.51
C ARG A 249 7.18 13.84 -2.55
N SER A 250 7.28 13.54 -1.26
CA SER A 250 7.73 14.52 -0.26
C SER A 250 9.23 14.84 -0.39
N GLU A 251 10.05 13.98 -1.00
CA GLU A 251 11.47 14.27 -1.27
C GLU A 251 11.65 15.53 -2.13
N VAL A 252 10.86 15.66 -3.20
CA VAL A 252 10.86 16.83 -4.09
C VAL A 252 10.44 18.09 -3.32
N PHE A 253 9.34 18.01 -2.56
CA PHE A 253 8.86 19.14 -1.77
C PHE A 253 9.88 19.60 -0.73
N ARG A 254 10.54 18.65 -0.05
CA ARG A 254 11.56 18.95 0.96
C ARG A 254 12.73 19.72 0.38
N ARG A 255 13.27 19.29 -0.77
CA ARG A 255 14.32 20.02 -1.49
C ARG A 255 13.88 21.44 -1.83
N ALA A 256 12.67 21.59 -2.36
CA ALA A 256 12.09 22.90 -2.69
C ALA A 256 11.92 23.79 -1.45
N PHE A 257 11.59 23.21 -0.30
CA PHE A 257 11.42 23.92 0.97
C PHE A 257 12.74 24.34 1.60
N GLU A 258 13.74 23.46 1.62
CA GLU A 258 15.11 23.78 2.06
C GLU A 258 15.73 24.91 1.22
N ALA A 259 15.42 24.96 -0.08
CA ALA A 259 15.87 26.03 -0.97
C ALA A 259 15.29 27.42 -0.65
N GLN A 260 14.25 27.52 0.20
CA GLN A 260 13.65 28.82 0.58
C GLN A 260 14.49 29.61 1.58
N GLY A 261 15.45 28.98 2.25
CA GLY A 261 16.42 29.71 3.07
C GLY A 261 17.32 28.83 3.92
N PRO A 262 18.51 29.35 4.29
CA PRO A 262 19.52 28.60 5.05
C PRO A 262 19.12 28.29 6.50
N GLY A 263 17.94 28.74 6.95
CA GLY A 263 17.36 28.43 8.26
C GLY A 263 16.26 27.36 8.19
N VAL A 264 15.95 26.81 7.02
CA VAL A 264 14.95 25.75 6.85
C VAL A 264 15.65 24.40 6.86
N GLN A 265 15.26 23.54 7.79
CA GLN A 265 15.75 22.17 7.90
C GLN A 265 14.58 21.19 7.72
N THR A 266 14.76 20.16 6.89
CA THR A 266 13.79 19.06 6.85
C THR A 266 14.35 17.78 7.45
N LEU A 267 13.46 17.01 8.06
CA LEU A 267 13.70 15.66 8.53
C LEU A 267 12.72 14.71 7.83
N ALA A 268 13.04 13.44 7.84
CA ALA A 268 12.26 12.39 7.22
C ALA A 268 12.01 11.26 8.22
N CYS A 269 10.76 10.83 8.33
CA CYS A 269 10.40 9.66 9.10
C CYS A 269 9.17 8.98 8.49
N ALA A 270 8.80 7.80 8.98
CA ALA A 270 7.53 7.20 8.56
C ALA A 270 6.33 8.10 8.95
N GLY A 271 5.34 8.22 8.06
CA GLY A 271 4.23 9.17 8.20
C GLY A 271 3.31 8.96 9.42
N PHE A 272 3.43 7.81 10.10
CA PHE A 272 2.73 7.56 11.36
C PHE A 272 3.45 8.16 12.59
N PHE A 273 4.64 8.73 12.40
CA PHE A 273 5.48 9.40 13.42
C PHE A 273 5.84 8.53 14.63
N GLY A 274 5.80 7.20 14.52
CA GLY A 274 6.03 6.31 15.66
C GLY A 274 4.79 6.06 16.53
N LEU A 275 3.61 6.59 16.16
CA LEU A 275 2.36 6.41 16.89
C LEU A 275 1.64 5.09 16.54
N PRO A 276 1.55 4.09 17.44
CA PRO A 276 0.84 2.85 17.16
C PRO A 276 -0.67 3.02 17.41
N ILE A 277 -1.33 3.82 16.56
CA ILE A 277 -2.72 4.25 16.76
C ILE A 277 -3.71 3.66 15.74
N GLU A 278 -4.94 3.45 16.19
CA GLU A 278 -6.14 3.38 15.35
C GLU A 278 -6.97 4.65 15.55
N TYR A 279 -7.77 5.04 14.56
CA TYR A 279 -8.61 6.22 14.61
C TYR A 279 -10.09 5.86 14.55
N ALA A 280 -10.85 6.35 15.52
CA ALA A 280 -12.30 6.27 15.57
C ALA A 280 -12.87 7.70 15.40
N PRO A 281 -13.37 8.05 14.20
CA PRO A 281 -14.04 9.34 14.00
C PRO A 281 -15.22 9.50 14.95
N ILE A 282 -15.56 10.74 15.32
CA ILE A 282 -16.75 10.99 16.14
C ILE A 282 -18.00 10.33 15.54
N ALA A 283 -18.78 9.61 16.37
CA ALA A 283 -19.98 8.89 15.97
C ALA A 283 -19.80 7.75 14.95
N ALA A 284 -18.57 7.28 14.70
CA ALA A 284 -18.33 6.05 13.95
C ALA A 284 -18.56 4.81 14.81
N ASP A 285 -19.03 3.72 14.19
CA ASP A 285 -19.27 2.43 14.86
C ASP A 285 -17.98 1.60 15.03
N GLY A 286 -16.87 2.00 14.40
CA GLY A 286 -15.60 1.29 14.44
C GLY A 286 -14.38 2.21 14.30
N ALA A 287 -13.20 1.64 14.57
CA ALA A 287 -11.91 2.29 14.40
C ALA A 287 -11.16 1.69 13.20
N ARG A 288 -10.33 2.49 12.54
CA ARG A 288 -9.43 2.05 11.45
C ARG A 288 -7.96 2.20 11.85
N PRO A 289 -7.06 1.31 11.41
CA PRO A 289 -5.63 1.48 11.65
C PRO A 289 -5.10 2.78 11.01
N GLN A 290 -4.17 3.45 11.68
CA GLN A 290 -3.46 4.65 11.23
C GLN A 290 -1.93 4.46 11.37
N LEU A 291 -1.47 3.25 11.08
CA LEU A 291 -0.09 2.79 11.23
C LEU A 291 0.21 1.73 10.17
N PRO A 292 1.47 1.35 9.92
CA PRO A 292 1.78 0.34 8.91
C PRO A 292 1.08 -0.99 9.22
N GLY A 293 0.60 -1.68 8.19
CA GLY A 293 -0.06 -2.99 8.31
C GLY A 293 0.82 -4.12 8.89
N LEU A 294 2.04 -3.80 9.31
CA LEU A 294 2.96 -4.70 10.02
C LEU A 294 2.72 -4.74 11.54
N PHE A 295 2.02 -3.74 12.09
CA PHE A 295 1.89 -3.52 13.53
C PHE A 295 0.43 -3.49 13.97
N ALA A 296 0.17 -4.03 15.16
CA ALA A 296 -1.12 -3.89 15.82
C ALA A 296 -1.23 -2.52 16.52
N PRO A 297 -2.37 -1.81 16.41
CA PRO A 297 -2.64 -0.63 17.20
C PRO A 297 -2.58 -0.91 18.72
N LYS A 298 -1.94 -0.01 19.47
CA LYS A 298 -1.91 -0.03 20.94
C LYS A 298 -2.85 1.01 21.55
N TYR A 299 -3.01 2.15 20.89
CA TYR A 299 -3.81 3.28 21.36
C TYR A 299 -4.90 3.62 20.35
N ARG A 300 -5.90 4.36 20.80
CA ARG A 300 -6.97 4.89 19.95
C ARG A 300 -6.86 6.40 19.87
N VAL A 301 -7.19 6.97 18.73
CA VAL A 301 -7.40 8.40 18.56
C VAL A 301 -8.88 8.65 18.34
N THR A 302 -9.43 9.59 19.11
CA THR A 302 -10.82 10.05 19.00
C THR A 302 -10.87 11.56 18.83
N ASP A 303 -11.86 12.05 18.10
CA ASP A 303 -12.09 13.48 17.96
C ASP A 303 -12.61 14.10 19.27
N THR A 304 -11.95 15.18 19.71
CA THR A 304 -12.38 16.06 20.80
C THR A 304 -12.62 17.48 20.28
N GLY A 305 -12.95 18.45 21.15
CA GLY A 305 -13.10 19.86 20.74
C GLY A 305 -14.43 20.22 20.07
N VAL A 306 -15.31 19.24 19.88
CA VAL A 306 -16.69 19.43 19.40
C VAL A 306 -17.70 19.15 20.52
N ALA A 307 -18.85 19.83 20.48
CA ALA A 307 -19.90 19.64 21.48
C ALA A 307 -20.47 18.20 21.42
N PRO A 308 -20.83 17.57 22.55
CA PRO A 308 -21.38 16.21 22.56
C PRO A 308 -22.59 16.00 21.62
N ALA A 309 -23.41 17.03 21.43
CA ALA A 309 -24.56 17.02 20.52
C ALA A 309 -24.18 16.81 19.04
N VAL A 310 -22.95 17.16 18.65
CA VAL A 310 -22.43 16.94 17.28
C VAL A 310 -22.35 15.45 16.96
N ALA A 311 -21.99 14.61 17.94
CA ALA A 311 -21.94 13.15 17.74
C ALA A 311 -23.32 12.60 17.34
N GLU A 312 -24.36 12.98 18.08
CA GLU A 312 -25.72 12.50 17.82
C GLU A 312 -26.25 13.06 16.48
N THR A 313 -26.02 14.34 16.23
CA THR A 313 -26.44 14.98 14.97
C THR A 313 -25.74 14.34 13.77
N ARG A 314 -24.43 14.06 13.88
CA ARG A 314 -23.67 13.36 12.83
C ARG A 314 -24.22 11.96 12.61
N ARG A 315 -24.51 11.21 13.68
CA ARG A 315 -25.10 9.87 13.60
C ARG A 315 -26.42 9.89 12.83
N SER A 316 -27.33 10.82 13.15
CA SER A 316 -28.59 10.95 12.42
C SER A 316 -28.38 11.28 10.95
N ARG A 317 -27.45 12.19 10.62
CA ARG A 317 -27.10 12.53 9.22
C ARG A 317 -26.55 11.33 8.46
N LEU A 318 -25.67 10.53 9.09
CA LEU A 318 -25.10 9.32 8.50
C LEU A 318 -26.15 8.22 8.31
N GLN A 319 -27.02 7.99 9.28
CA GLN A 319 -28.14 7.05 9.17
C GLN A 319 -29.10 7.44 8.06
N ALA A 320 -29.45 8.73 7.95
CA ALA A 320 -30.29 9.23 6.86
C ALA A 320 -29.61 9.03 5.48
N ALA A 321 -28.30 9.31 5.38
CA ALA A 321 -27.54 9.09 4.16
C ALA A 321 -27.47 7.61 3.77
N ASN A 322 -27.28 6.72 4.74
CA ASN A 322 -27.26 5.27 4.54
C ASN A 322 -28.63 4.73 4.14
N ALA A 323 -29.71 5.17 4.78
CA ALA A 323 -31.08 4.81 4.41
C ALA A 323 -31.41 5.27 2.98
N TRP A 324 -31.02 6.50 2.61
CA TRP A 324 -31.16 7.02 1.25
C TRP A 324 -30.35 6.21 0.24
N LYS A 325 -29.12 5.81 0.58
CA LYS A 325 -28.29 4.94 -0.26
C LYS A 325 -28.94 3.57 -0.45
N ALA A 326 -29.40 2.94 0.63
CA ALA A 326 -30.08 1.65 0.60
C ALA A 326 -31.32 1.68 -0.29
N PHE A 327 -32.16 2.71 -0.16
CA PHE A 327 -33.34 2.93 -1.01
C PHE A 327 -32.96 3.04 -2.50
N LYS A 328 -31.93 3.82 -2.85
CA LYS A 328 -31.48 3.95 -4.25
C LYS A 328 -30.94 2.64 -4.83
N SER A 329 -30.34 1.81 -4.00
CA SER A 329 -29.68 0.56 -4.42
C SER A 329 -30.57 -0.70 -4.31
N SER A 330 -31.81 -0.57 -3.83
CA SER A 330 -32.68 -1.74 -3.64
C SER A 330 -33.19 -2.32 -4.94
N ALA A 331 -33.26 -3.65 -5.02
CA ALA A 331 -33.71 -4.37 -6.21
C ALA A 331 -35.13 -3.98 -6.66
N LEU A 332 -35.99 -3.56 -5.74
CA LEU A 332 -37.38 -3.16 -6.03
C LEU A 332 -37.51 -1.68 -6.39
N SER A 333 -36.54 -0.83 -6.03
CA SER A 333 -36.65 0.63 -6.12
C SER A 333 -35.62 1.27 -7.03
N SER A 334 -34.54 0.59 -7.40
CA SER A 334 -33.46 1.15 -8.22
C SER A 334 -33.96 1.65 -9.58
N PHE A 335 -34.74 0.83 -10.30
CA PHE A 335 -35.29 1.20 -11.61
C PHE A 335 -36.27 2.36 -11.50
N ALA A 336 -37.26 2.26 -10.61
CA ALA A 336 -38.24 3.32 -10.38
C ALA A 336 -37.58 4.63 -9.92
N PHE A 337 -36.52 4.55 -9.10
CA PHE A 337 -35.76 5.71 -8.67
C PHE A 337 -35.02 6.37 -9.84
N VAL A 338 -34.34 5.57 -10.68
CA VAL A 338 -33.65 6.09 -11.87
C VAL A 338 -34.65 6.75 -12.83
N ASP A 339 -35.80 6.13 -13.06
CA ASP A 339 -36.83 6.68 -13.94
C ASP A 339 -37.42 7.99 -13.40
N ALA A 340 -37.70 8.07 -12.09
CA ALA A 340 -38.31 9.25 -11.47
C ALA A 340 -37.32 10.40 -11.23
N MET A 341 -36.08 10.09 -10.83
CA MET A 341 -35.10 11.08 -10.37
C MET A 341 -33.94 11.31 -11.33
N GLY A 342 -33.77 10.47 -12.37
CA GLY A 342 -32.64 10.51 -13.29
C GLY A 342 -32.41 11.87 -13.95
N LEU A 343 -33.48 12.51 -14.44
CA LEU A 343 -33.39 13.83 -15.07
C LEU A 343 -32.93 14.94 -14.11
N PHE A 344 -33.23 14.84 -12.80
CA PHE A 344 -32.74 15.81 -11.81
C PHE A 344 -31.23 15.67 -11.57
N PHE A 345 -30.64 14.49 -11.80
CA PHE A 345 -29.19 14.32 -11.73
C PHE A 345 -28.46 14.98 -12.92
N ALA A 346 -29.14 15.22 -14.05
CA ALA A 346 -28.52 15.85 -15.23
C ALA A 346 -27.92 17.23 -14.90
N GLY A 347 -28.61 18.04 -14.08
CA GLY A 347 -28.09 19.34 -13.63
C GLY A 347 -26.86 19.22 -12.71
N THR A 348 -26.78 18.14 -11.92
CA THR A 348 -25.61 17.85 -11.08
C THR A 348 -24.43 17.44 -11.95
N ILE A 349 -24.65 16.54 -12.91
CA ILE A 349 -23.62 16.10 -13.87
C ILE A 349 -23.12 17.29 -14.69
N PHE A 350 -24.02 18.14 -15.20
CA PHE A 350 -23.65 19.34 -15.95
C PHE A 350 -22.85 20.32 -15.08
N GLY A 351 -23.28 20.55 -13.84
CA GLY A 351 -22.55 21.37 -12.89
C GLY A 351 -21.15 20.84 -12.58
N GLU A 352 -21.01 19.54 -12.31
CA GLU A 352 -19.72 18.91 -12.01
C GLU A 352 -18.79 18.82 -13.23
N SER A 353 -19.36 18.72 -14.45
CA SER A 353 -18.60 18.67 -15.71
C SER A 353 -18.09 20.03 -16.18
N PHE A 354 -18.80 21.13 -15.84
CA PHE A 354 -18.52 22.48 -16.39
C PHE A 354 -18.15 23.56 -15.36
N GLY A 355 -17.92 23.24 -14.08
CA GLY A 355 -17.22 24.17 -13.17
C GLY A 355 -17.60 24.18 -11.69
N ARG A 356 -18.72 23.55 -11.27
CA ARG A 356 -19.03 23.36 -9.83
C ARG A 356 -18.32 22.10 -9.32
N LYS A 357 -16.99 22.18 -9.25
CA LYS A 357 -16.15 21.12 -8.71
C LYS A 357 -16.21 21.20 -7.17
N ARG A 358 -17.02 20.35 -6.54
CA ARG A 358 -17.02 20.20 -5.07
C ARG A 358 -15.67 19.59 -4.67
N GLN A 359 -15.14 19.97 -3.51
CA GLN A 359 -13.96 19.30 -2.96
C GLN A 359 -14.30 17.83 -2.69
N ALA A 360 -13.37 16.91 -2.91
CA ALA A 360 -13.55 15.54 -2.45
C ALA A 360 -13.59 15.59 -0.92
N ALA A 361 -14.72 15.23 -0.30
CA ALA A 361 -14.77 15.09 1.14
C ALA A 361 -14.13 13.73 1.47
N TYR A 362 -13.05 13.72 2.25
CA TYR A 362 -12.60 12.49 2.89
C TYR A 362 -13.76 11.92 3.72
N HIS A 363 -13.85 10.60 3.77
CA HIS A 363 -14.98 9.93 4.41
C HIS A 363 -15.11 10.30 5.89
N GLU A 364 -14.00 10.61 6.58
CA GLU A 364 -13.99 11.14 7.95
C GLU A 364 -14.73 12.46 8.13
N HIS A 365 -14.95 13.26 7.08
CA HIS A 365 -15.73 14.51 7.16
C HIS A 365 -17.21 14.29 6.86
N THR A 366 -17.60 13.09 6.42
CA THR A 366 -18.99 12.81 6.04
C THR A 366 -19.91 12.98 7.24
N GLY A 367 -20.98 13.75 7.03
CA GLY A 367 -21.96 14.08 8.07
C GLY A 367 -21.56 15.25 8.99
N LEU A 368 -20.38 15.85 8.81
CA LEU A 368 -19.94 17.04 9.54
C LEU A 368 -20.12 18.31 8.70
N LEU A 369 -20.45 19.42 9.37
CA LEU A 369 -20.38 20.76 8.79
C LEU A 369 -18.93 21.26 8.80
N PRO A 370 -18.53 22.18 7.90
CA PRO A 370 -17.15 22.70 7.86
C PRO A 370 -16.67 23.29 9.19
N ALA A 371 -17.54 23.96 9.95
CA ALA A 371 -17.20 24.50 11.26
C ALA A 371 -17.03 23.40 12.33
N GLU A 372 -17.82 22.32 12.26
CA GLU A 372 -17.69 21.16 13.15
C GLU A 372 -16.37 20.43 12.86
N ASP A 373 -16.04 20.26 11.57
CA ASP A 373 -14.79 19.62 11.13
C ASP A 373 -13.55 20.44 11.51
N ALA A 374 -13.59 21.76 11.35
CA ALA A 374 -12.48 22.64 11.73
C ALA A 374 -12.28 22.74 13.26
N ALA A 375 -13.31 22.42 14.06
CA ALA A 375 -13.24 22.45 15.51
C ALA A 375 -12.74 21.14 16.13
N ARG A 376 -12.78 20.03 15.39
CA ARG A 376 -12.34 18.72 15.90
C ARG A 376 -10.86 18.74 16.22
N SER A 377 -10.47 17.99 17.23
CA SER A 377 -9.10 17.88 17.72
C SER A 377 -8.80 16.42 18.05
N PRO A 378 -8.05 15.69 17.20
CA PRO A 378 -7.71 14.30 17.46
C PRO A 378 -6.85 14.18 18.74
N ARG A 379 -7.24 13.31 19.67
CA ARG A 379 -6.50 13.05 20.93
C ARG A 379 -6.33 11.55 21.16
N ILE A 380 -5.16 11.20 21.70
CA ILE A 380 -4.78 9.81 21.98
C ILE A 380 -5.41 9.38 23.31
N THR A 381 -6.07 8.23 23.29
CA THR A 381 -6.74 7.59 24.42
C THR A 381 -6.41 6.09 24.48
N SER A 382 -6.74 5.47 25.62
CA SER A 382 -6.68 4.02 25.80
C SER A 382 -7.59 3.31 24.80
N ARG A 383 -7.08 2.24 24.17
CA ARG A 383 -7.87 1.39 23.26
C ARG A 383 -8.93 0.56 23.99
N ILE A 384 -8.74 0.31 25.30
CA ILE A 384 -9.57 -0.59 26.09
C ILE A 384 -10.88 0.09 26.50
N ASP A 385 -10.78 1.28 27.09
CA ASP A 385 -11.89 1.97 27.75
C ASP A 385 -12.07 3.42 27.28
N GLY A 386 -11.21 3.92 26.39
CA GLY A 386 -11.24 5.30 25.90
C GLY A 386 -10.78 6.33 26.94
N SER A 387 -10.20 5.90 28.06
CA SER A 387 -9.68 6.81 29.09
C SER A 387 -8.44 7.60 28.61
N PRO A 388 -8.16 8.78 29.18
CA PRO A 388 -6.91 9.49 28.94
C PRO A 388 -5.70 8.64 29.36
N LEU A 389 -4.63 8.69 28.58
CA LEU A 389 -3.38 8.00 28.90
C LEU A 389 -2.72 8.58 30.16
N SER A 390 -2.02 7.72 30.91
CA SER A 390 -1.23 8.18 32.05
C SER A 390 -0.10 9.13 31.61
N GLY A 391 0.37 9.99 32.52
CA GLY A 391 1.49 10.90 32.22
C GLY A 391 2.76 10.17 31.78
N GLU A 392 3.01 8.99 32.34
CA GLU A 392 4.15 8.14 31.98
C GLU A 392 4.03 7.58 30.56
N GLU A 393 2.87 7.03 30.19
CA GLU A 393 2.64 6.51 28.83
C GLU A 393 2.74 7.62 27.78
N ARG A 394 2.16 8.80 28.06
CA ARG A 394 2.27 9.98 27.19
C ARG A 394 3.72 10.39 26.98
N SER A 395 4.51 10.40 28.05
CA SER A 395 5.93 10.78 28.02
C SER A 395 6.78 9.75 27.28
N GLN A 396 6.53 8.45 27.49
CA GLN A 396 7.21 7.38 26.79
C GLN A 396 6.91 7.40 25.28
N LEU A 397 5.65 7.67 24.91
CA LEU A 397 5.26 7.81 23.51
C LEU A 397 5.96 9.00 22.85
N ALA A 398 5.94 10.16 23.49
CA ALA A 398 6.62 11.37 23.01
C ALA A 398 8.15 11.17 22.86
N GLU A 399 8.78 10.53 23.83
CA GLU A 399 10.21 10.17 23.77
C GLU A 399 10.50 9.26 22.56
N GLY A 400 9.72 8.19 22.40
CA GLY A 400 9.87 7.24 21.30
C GLY A 400 9.77 7.92 19.93
N MET A 401 8.82 8.84 19.77
CA MET A 401 8.66 9.62 18.52
C MET A 401 9.88 10.48 18.22
N LEU A 402 10.36 11.27 19.20
CA LEU A 402 11.48 12.18 19.02
C LEU A 402 12.79 11.43 18.74
N ARG A 403 13.02 10.32 19.45
CA ARG A 403 14.18 9.44 19.20
C ARG A 403 14.11 8.79 17.82
N ALA A 404 12.95 8.27 17.40
CA ALA A 404 12.78 7.68 16.08
C ALA A 404 13.04 8.66 14.93
N MET A 405 12.80 9.96 15.14
CA MET A 405 13.11 11.03 14.17
C MET A 405 14.55 11.56 14.25
N SER A 406 15.38 11.05 15.19
CA SER A 406 16.68 11.64 15.55
C SER A 406 16.58 13.14 15.89
N LEU A 407 15.45 13.56 16.48
CA LEU A 407 15.13 14.93 16.85
C LEU A 407 15.07 15.06 18.38
N THR A 408 16.22 14.92 19.02
CA THR A 408 16.35 14.94 20.49
C THR A 408 16.94 16.25 21.02
N LYS A 409 17.53 17.07 20.15
CA LYS A 409 18.25 18.31 20.48
C LYS A 409 18.23 19.29 19.31
N GLY A 410 18.52 20.56 19.60
CA GLY A 410 18.63 21.62 18.58
C GLY A 410 17.28 21.98 17.95
N PHE A 411 16.23 22.02 18.76
CA PHE A 411 14.88 22.33 18.31
C PHE A 411 14.77 23.77 17.79
N ALA A 412 14.19 23.92 16.61
CA ALA A 412 13.78 25.21 16.06
C ALA A 412 12.61 25.81 16.88
N ARG A 413 12.35 27.11 16.65
CA ARG A 413 11.16 27.78 17.23
C ARG A 413 9.85 27.19 16.70
N LEU A 414 9.82 26.82 15.43
CA LEU A 414 8.72 26.07 14.81
C LEU A 414 9.22 24.70 14.35
N VAL A 415 8.53 23.65 14.79
CA VAL A 415 8.78 22.27 14.36
C VAL A 415 7.51 21.73 13.72
N MET A 416 7.53 21.47 12.43
CA MET A 416 6.39 20.89 11.73
C MET A 416 6.45 19.37 11.74
N LEU A 417 5.31 18.73 11.94
CA LEU A 417 5.11 17.32 11.65
C LEU A 417 4.18 17.22 10.45
N VAL A 418 4.72 16.79 9.31
CA VAL A 418 4.05 16.87 8.00
C VAL A 418 3.74 15.48 7.49
N GLY A 419 2.50 15.04 7.75
CA GLY A 419 1.93 13.87 7.08
C GLY A 419 1.69 14.18 5.61
N HIS A 420 1.28 13.19 4.82
CA HIS A 420 0.82 13.43 3.46
C HIS A 420 -0.49 12.71 3.17
N GLY A 421 -1.16 13.16 2.12
CA GLY A 421 -2.35 12.54 1.54
C GLY A 421 -2.49 13.01 0.09
N ALA A 422 -3.40 12.39 -0.65
CA ALA A 422 -3.68 12.74 -2.04
C ALA A 422 -5.14 13.14 -2.21
N THR A 423 -5.41 14.03 -3.17
CA THR A 423 -6.79 14.38 -3.53
C THR A 423 -7.14 13.77 -4.87
N SER A 424 -8.17 12.93 -4.87
CA SER A 424 -8.76 12.39 -6.10
C SER A 424 -10.27 12.21 -5.95
N ARG A 425 -10.98 12.16 -7.07
CA ARG A 425 -12.42 11.86 -7.12
C ARG A 425 -12.68 10.58 -7.88
N ASN A 426 -13.73 9.86 -7.46
CA ASN A 426 -14.20 8.62 -8.11
C ASN A 426 -13.08 7.60 -8.35
N ASN A 427 -12.24 7.40 -7.33
CA ASN A 427 -11.03 6.60 -7.47
C ASN A 427 -11.04 5.43 -6.47
N PRO A 428 -11.38 4.20 -6.89
CA PRO A 428 -11.31 3.01 -6.06
C PRO A 428 -9.90 2.73 -5.49
N HIS A 429 -8.87 3.37 -6.06
CA HIS A 429 -7.47 3.22 -5.67
C HIS A 429 -6.94 4.42 -4.88
N SER A 430 -7.81 5.26 -4.30
CA SER A 430 -7.37 6.45 -3.54
C SER A 430 -6.40 6.11 -2.41
N ALA A 431 -6.62 4.98 -1.72
CA ALA A 431 -5.74 4.49 -0.66
C ALA A 431 -4.30 4.19 -1.13
N GLY A 432 -4.11 3.87 -2.42
CA GLY A 432 -2.79 3.69 -3.02
C GLY A 432 -2.04 5.01 -3.30
N LEU A 433 -2.74 6.15 -3.25
CA LEU A 433 -2.13 7.48 -3.38
C LEU A 433 -1.86 8.13 -2.01
N ASP A 434 -2.62 7.73 -0.98
CA ASP A 434 -2.41 8.16 0.40
C ASP A 434 -1.17 7.49 1.03
N CYS A 435 -1.00 7.60 2.35
CA CYS A 435 0.21 7.15 3.02
C CYS A 435 0.23 5.64 3.27
N GLY A 436 1.13 4.92 2.60
CA GLY A 436 1.38 3.49 2.88
C GLY A 436 1.81 3.21 4.32
N ALA A 437 2.54 4.15 4.95
CA ALA A 437 2.92 4.04 6.36
C ALA A 437 1.75 4.32 7.33
N CYS A 438 0.62 4.84 6.84
CA CYS A 438 -0.62 5.01 7.61
C CYS A 438 -1.72 4.07 7.10
N CYS A 439 -1.36 2.92 6.51
CA CYS A 439 -2.31 1.92 5.97
C CYS A 439 -3.25 2.48 4.88
N GLY A 440 -2.73 3.31 3.99
CA GLY A 440 -3.49 3.89 2.88
C GLY A 440 -4.46 5.00 3.32
N GLN A 441 -4.18 5.62 4.47
CA GLN A 441 -4.91 6.78 4.99
C GLN A 441 -4.05 8.04 4.92
N THR A 442 -4.67 9.22 5.02
CA THR A 442 -3.92 10.47 5.14
C THR A 442 -3.15 10.52 6.46
N GLY A 443 -1.96 11.12 6.45
CA GLY A 443 -1.17 11.36 7.66
C GLY A 443 -1.70 12.48 8.57
N GLU A 444 -2.89 13.03 8.29
CA GLU A 444 -3.45 14.18 9.01
C GLU A 444 -3.62 13.87 10.50
N VAL A 445 -4.30 12.77 10.82
CA VAL A 445 -4.63 12.39 12.20
C VAL A 445 -3.36 12.14 13.01
N ASN A 446 -2.37 11.44 12.42
CA ASN A 446 -1.08 11.18 13.07
C ASN A 446 -0.33 12.48 13.35
N ALA A 447 -0.20 13.37 12.38
CA ALA A 447 0.50 14.64 12.53
C ALA A 447 -0.14 15.50 13.64
N ARG A 448 -1.48 15.59 13.65
CA ARG A 448 -2.24 16.37 14.64
C ARG A 448 -2.14 15.79 16.04
N ALA A 449 -2.31 14.47 16.19
CA ALA A 449 -2.16 13.79 17.48
C ALA A 449 -0.73 13.92 18.02
N ALA A 450 0.28 13.78 17.16
CA ALA A 450 1.69 13.93 17.49
C ALA A 450 2.03 15.36 17.95
N ALA A 451 1.60 16.37 17.19
CA ALA A 451 1.86 17.78 17.54
C ALA A 451 1.15 18.18 18.83
N ALA A 452 -0.07 17.70 19.07
CA ALA A 452 -0.80 17.93 20.31
C ALA A 452 -0.02 17.36 21.51
N LEU A 453 0.37 16.08 21.45
CA LEU A 453 1.12 15.41 22.52
C LEU A 453 2.43 16.13 22.85
N LEU A 454 3.21 16.51 21.83
CA LEU A 454 4.50 17.19 22.02
C LEU A 454 4.37 18.65 22.49
N ASN A 455 3.18 19.25 22.43
CA ASN A 455 2.90 20.58 22.97
C ASN A 455 2.37 20.55 24.41
N GLU A 456 2.07 19.39 24.98
CA GLU A 456 1.57 19.28 26.36
C GLU A 456 2.65 19.67 27.39
N PRO A 457 2.36 20.61 28.31
CA PRO A 457 3.35 21.04 29.31
C PRO A 457 3.82 19.91 30.22
N GLU A 458 2.92 19.01 30.63
CA GLU A 458 3.24 17.85 31.49
C GLU A 458 4.22 16.89 30.79
N VAL A 459 3.98 16.60 29.51
CA VAL A 459 4.85 15.74 28.70
C VAL A 459 6.22 16.38 28.53
N ARG A 460 6.28 17.68 28.22
CA ARG A 460 7.55 18.41 28.11
C ARG A 460 8.34 18.43 29.41
N ALA A 461 7.67 18.62 30.55
CA ALA A 461 8.33 18.59 31.85
C ALA A 461 8.92 17.20 32.14
N ALA A 462 8.20 16.12 31.82
CA ALA A 462 8.68 14.76 32.00
C ALA A 462 9.85 14.40 31.05
N LEU A 463 9.85 14.91 29.81
CA LEU A 463 10.92 14.67 28.82
C LEU A 463 12.29 15.18 29.28
N VAL A 464 12.35 16.23 30.10
CA VAL A 464 13.62 16.74 30.66
C VAL A 464 14.34 15.66 31.47
N SER A 465 13.60 14.90 32.28
CA SER A 465 14.17 13.77 33.05
C SER A 465 14.70 12.62 32.17
N ARG A 466 14.29 12.58 30.90
CA ARG A 466 14.69 11.61 29.87
C ARG A 466 15.80 12.15 28.96
N GLY A 467 16.35 13.32 29.28
CA GLY A 467 17.44 13.95 28.55
C GLY A 467 17.01 14.65 27.25
N ILE A 468 15.72 14.96 27.09
CA ILE A 468 15.19 15.69 25.94
C ILE A 468 14.60 17.02 26.43
N GLU A 469 15.32 18.10 26.20
CA GLU A 469 14.87 19.44 26.54
C GLU A 469 14.30 20.15 25.30
N ILE A 470 12.99 20.39 25.33
CA ILE A 470 12.30 21.16 24.30
C ILE A 470 12.17 22.61 24.80
N PRO A 471 12.78 23.60 24.13
CA PRO A 471 12.68 25.00 24.52
C PRO A 471 11.22 25.45 24.70
N GLN A 472 10.97 26.30 25.70
CA GLN A 472 9.63 26.88 25.91
C GLN A 472 9.15 27.69 24.70
N THR A 473 10.07 28.20 23.88
CA THR A 473 9.79 28.89 22.62
C THR A 473 9.49 27.95 21.45
N THR A 474 9.72 26.65 21.57
CA THR A 474 9.45 25.69 20.49
C THR A 474 7.96 25.31 20.45
N ARG A 475 7.34 25.41 19.29
CA ARG A 475 5.96 24.94 19.05
C ARG A 475 5.92 23.92 17.94
N PHE A 476 5.24 22.80 18.19
CA PHE A 476 4.98 21.79 17.18
C PHE A 476 3.72 22.15 16.41
N VAL A 477 3.77 22.06 15.08
CA VAL A 477 2.64 22.38 14.19
C VAL A 477 2.37 21.19 13.29
N ALA A 478 1.12 20.74 13.24
CA ALA A 478 0.74 19.67 12.33
C ALA A 478 0.52 20.22 10.92
N GLY A 479 1.00 19.48 9.93
CA GLY A 479 0.81 19.78 8.51
C GLY A 479 0.40 18.56 7.70
N LEU A 480 -0.26 18.79 6.58
CA LEU A 480 -0.55 17.78 5.57
C LEU A 480 -0.07 18.26 4.21
N HIS A 481 0.90 17.55 3.64
CA HIS A 481 1.33 17.71 2.25
C HIS A 481 0.35 16.99 1.33
N ASN A 482 -0.36 17.74 0.49
CA ASN A 482 -1.19 17.17 -0.56
C ASN A 482 -0.32 16.83 -1.78
N THR A 483 -0.02 15.56 -1.98
CA THR A 483 0.91 15.12 -3.03
C THR A 483 0.38 15.34 -4.45
N THR A 484 -0.93 15.51 -4.60
CA THR A 484 -1.53 15.79 -5.90
C THR A 484 -1.26 17.23 -6.31
N THR A 485 -1.43 18.19 -5.38
CA THR A 485 -1.32 19.65 -5.64
C THR A 485 0.02 20.27 -5.21
N ASP A 486 0.83 19.52 -4.47
CA ASP A 486 2.01 19.96 -3.71
C ASP A 486 1.71 21.09 -2.71
N GLU A 487 0.46 21.30 -2.29
CA GLU A 487 0.11 22.31 -1.27
C GLU A 487 0.23 21.72 0.15
N VAL A 488 0.69 22.52 1.12
CA VAL A 488 0.77 22.12 2.53
C VAL A 488 -0.29 22.86 3.35
N THR A 489 -1.21 22.11 3.96
CA THR A 489 -2.20 22.65 4.90
C THR A 489 -1.68 22.56 6.33
N LEU A 490 -1.73 23.65 7.09
CA LEU A 490 -1.40 23.68 8.52
C LEU A 490 -2.66 23.50 9.36
N TYR A 491 -2.54 22.81 10.49
CA TYR A 491 -3.66 22.52 11.39
C TYR A 491 -3.42 23.06 12.79
N ASP A 492 -4.52 23.23 13.53
CA ASP A 492 -4.55 23.58 14.95
C ASP A 492 -3.80 24.90 15.28
N GLU A 493 -3.76 25.83 14.31
CA GLU A 493 -3.01 27.08 14.41
C GLU A 493 -3.50 28.01 15.53
N LYS A 494 -4.76 27.88 15.95
CA LYS A 494 -5.33 28.63 17.08
C LYS A 494 -4.65 28.32 18.41
N ALA A 495 -3.97 27.18 18.52
CA ALA A 495 -3.22 26.80 19.71
C ALA A 495 -1.80 27.42 19.76
N ILE A 496 -1.39 28.16 18.71
CA ILE A 496 -0.07 28.76 18.61
C ILE A 496 -0.05 30.11 19.35
N LEU A 497 1.05 30.38 20.05
CA LEU A 497 1.23 31.63 20.79
C LEU A 497 1.31 32.84 19.85
N GLU A 498 0.81 33.98 20.32
CA GLU A 498 0.86 35.25 19.57
C GLU A 498 2.29 35.62 19.15
N THR A 499 3.28 35.27 19.97
CA THR A 499 4.71 35.47 19.73
C THR A 499 5.25 34.77 18.48
N HIS A 500 4.50 33.84 17.89
CA HIS A 500 4.90 33.05 16.72
C HIS A 500 4.14 33.42 15.45
N HIS A 501 3.24 34.41 15.46
CA HIS A 501 2.48 34.81 14.26
C HIS A 501 3.37 35.28 13.10
N GLY A 502 4.47 35.99 13.39
CA GLY A 502 5.45 36.38 12.38
C GLY A 502 6.18 35.17 11.77
N ASP A 503 6.56 34.20 12.62
CA ASP A 503 7.21 32.97 12.22
C ASP A 503 6.28 32.14 11.31
N LEU A 504 4.99 32.03 11.67
CA LEU A 504 3.97 31.34 10.87
C LEU A 504 3.70 32.02 9.52
N THR A 505 3.65 33.35 9.49
CA THR A 505 3.44 34.09 8.24
C THR A 505 4.60 33.84 7.27
N SER A 506 5.83 33.91 7.79
CA SER A 506 7.04 33.60 7.01
C SER A 506 7.05 32.14 6.53
N LEU A 507 6.63 31.22 7.40
CA LEU A 507 6.52 29.81 7.09
C LEU A 507 5.53 29.55 5.93
N ARG A 508 4.34 30.14 5.97
CA ARG A 508 3.34 29.98 4.89
C ARG A 508 3.88 30.45 3.54
N VAL A 509 4.54 31.61 3.52
CA VAL A 509 5.18 32.12 2.29
C VAL A 509 6.25 31.15 1.77
N ALA A 510 7.05 30.57 2.66
CA ALA A 510 8.05 29.57 2.27
C ALA A 510 7.40 28.28 1.74
N LEU A 511 6.33 27.79 2.37
CA LEU A 511 5.57 26.62 1.91
C LEU A 511 4.91 26.87 0.55
N ASP A 512 4.33 28.05 0.32
CA ASP A 512 3.71 28.40 -0.97
C ASP A 512 4.74 28.42 -2.10
N ARG A 513 5.92 29.00 -1.85
CA ARG A 513 7.03 29.01 -2.81
C ARG A 513 7.57 27.60 -3.08
N ALA A 514 7.72 26.79 -2.03
CA ALA A 514 8.13 25.39 -2.17
C ALA A 514 7.10 24.59 -2.99
N SER A 515 5.81 24.83 -2.76
CA SER A 515 4.70 24.23 -3.51
C SER A 515 4.78 24.56 -5.00
N ILE A 516 5.12 25.81 -5.36
CA ILE A 516 5.31 26.23 -6.75
C ILE A 516 6.48 25.48 -7.39
N ALA A 517 7.64 25.44 -6.72
CA ALA A 517 8.83 24.78 -7.22
C ALA A 517 8.65 23.26 -7.38
N ALA A 518 8.01 22.60 -6.40
CA ALA A 518 7.71 21.17 -6.46
C ALA A 518 6.76 20.82 -7.62
N ARG A 519 5.67 21.59 -7.79
CA ARG A 519 4.76 21.44 -8.94
C ARG A 519 5.49 21.59 -10.25
N ARG A 520 6.36 22.60 -10.36
CA ARG A 520 7.13 22.90 -11.57
C ARG A 520 8.04 21.74 -11.96
N GLU A 521 8.74 21.12 -11.00
CA GLU A 521 9.59 19.94 -11.24
C GLU A 521 8.77 18.73 -11.72
N ARG A 522 7.56 18.54 -11.19
CA ARG A 522 6.69 17.40 -11.52
C ARG A 522 5.89 17.59 -12.82
N ALA A 523 5.66 18.83 -13.25
CA ALA A 523 4.78 19.16 -14.38
C ALA A 523 5.08 18.40 -15.68
N PRO A 524 6.34 18.20 -16.11
CA PRO A 524 6.63 17.45 -17.34
C PRO A 524 6.11 16.01 -17.30
N LYS A 525 6.21 15.33 -16.14
CA LYS A 525 5.70 13.96 -15.98
C LYS A 525 4.18 13.89 -16.13
N LEU A 526 3.45 14.98 -15.91
CA LEU A 526 2.00 15.06 -16.06
C LEU A 526 1.54 15.56 -17.43
N GLY A 527 2.47 15.88 -18.33
CA GLY A 527 2.17 16.53 -19.62
C GLY A 527 1.77 18.01 -19.47
N LEU A 528 2.21 18.68 -18.39
CA LEU A 528 1.84 20.06 -18.05
C LEU A 528 3.06 21.02 -18.02
N GLY A 529 4.20 20.61 -18.59
CA GLY A 529 5.47 21.33 -18.48
C GLY A 529 5.46 22.76 -19.04
N GLU A 530 4.67 22.99 -20.09
CA GLU A 530 4.62 24.27 -20.83
C GLU A 530 3.76 25.35 -20.17
N LEU A 531 2.99 25.02 -19.12
CA LEU A 531 2.07 25.96 -18.47
C LEU A 531 2.81 26.94 -17.55
N SER A 532 2.32 28.17 -17.38
CA SER A 532 2.83 29.09 -16.34
C SER A 532 2.52 28.57 -14.92
N ASP A 533 3.13 29.13 -13.87
CA ASP A 533 2.95 28.62 -12.49
C ASP A 533 1.49 28.72 -12.00
N ALA A 534 0.79 29.77 -12.42
CA ALA A 534 -0.62 29.98 -12.09
C ALA A 534 -1.52 28.99 -12.85
N GLU A 535 -1.29 28.82 -14.14
CA GLU A 535 -2.04 27.87 -14.97
C GLU A 535 -1.79 26.43 -14.52
N LEU A 536 -0.55 26.09 -14.17
CA LEU A 536 -0.18 24.78 -13.65
C LEU A 536 -0.91 24.46 -12.34
N ARG A 537 -0.99 25.42 -11.41
CA ARG A 537 -1.77 25.25 -10.17
C ARG A 537 -3.23 24.94 -10.49
N THR A 538 -3.85 25.75 -11.35
CA THR A 538 -5.24 25.57 -11.76
C THR A 538 -5.44 24.20 -12.42
N ALA A 539 -4.60 23.82 -13.37
CA ALA A 539 -4.68 22.55 -14.08
C ALA A 539 -4.58 21.34 -13.14
N VAL A 540 -3.65 21.37 -12.17
CA VAL A 540 -3.47 20.27 -11.21
C VAL A 540 -4.64 20.18 -10.23
N VAL A 541 -5.13 21.31 -9.71
CA VAL A 541 -6.31 21.33 -8.84
C VAL A 541 -7.53 20.80 -9.60
N GLU A 542 -7.74 21.27 -10.83
CA GLU A 542 -8.84 20.82 -11.67
C GLU A 542 -8.76 19.33 -12.01
N ARG A 543 -7.56 18.81 -12.24
CA ARG A 543 -7.27 17.39 -12.47
C ARG A 543 -7.63 16.56 -11.24
N SER A 544 -7.25 17.00 -10.04
CA SER A 544 -7.56 16.30 -8.77
C SER A 544 -9.06 16.20 -8.48
N LEU A 545 -9.85 17.15 -8.99
CA LEU A 545 -11.30 17.21 -8.81
C LEU A 545 -12.10 16.65 -10.00
N ASN A 546 -11.43 16.19 -11.06
CA ASN A 546 -12.09 15.60 -12.21
C ASN A 546 -12.43 14.13 -11.93
N TRP A 547 -13.73 13.79 -11.91
CA TRP A 547 -14.21 12.43 -11.64
C TRP A 547 -13.93 11.44 -12.77
N ALA A 548 -13.62 11.92 -13.97
CA ALA A 548 -13.20 11.12 -15.12
C ALA A 548 -11.66 10.99 -15.22
N GLU A 549 -10.90 11.70 -14.37
CA GLU A 549 -9.45 11.62 -14.39
C GLU A 549 -8.97 10.29 -13.82
N VAL A 550 -8.43 9.46 -14.69
CA VAL A 550 -7.85 8.16 -14.31
C VAL A 550 -6.47 8.30 -13.66
N ARG A 551 -5.77 9.41 -13.89
CA ARG A 551 -4.41 9.71 -13.43
C ARG A 551 -4.34 11.07 -12.73
N PRO A 552 -4.89 11.22 -11.50
CA PRO A 552 -4.78 12.48 -10.76
C PRO A 552 -3.31 12.85 -10.48
N GLU A 553 -2.48 11.85 -10.20
CA GLU A 553 -1.02 11.91 -10.10
C GLU A 553 -0.43 10.51 -10.38
N TRP A 554 0.90 10.37 -10.37
CA TRP A 554 1.61 9.10 -10.57
C TRP A 554 1.85 8.28 -9.30
N GLY A 555 1.42 8.79 -8.13
CA GLY A 555 1.75 8.18 -6.84
C GLY A 555 3.26 8.00 -6.69
N LEU A 556 3.68 6.82 -6.26
CA LEU A 556 5.10 6.48 -6.06
C LEU A 556 5.75 5.83 -7.29
N ALA A 557 5.21 6.02 -8.50
CA ALA A 557 5.85 5.52 -9.71
C ALA A 557 7.30 6.07 -9.84
N GLY A 558 8.23 5.19 -10.20
CA GLY A 558 9.66 5.50 -10.26
C GLY A 558 10.44 5.34 -8.95
N ASN A 559 9.80 5.03 -7.81
CA ASN A 559 10.50 4.73 -6.56
C ASN A 559 11.54 3.61 -6.75
N ALA A 560 12.71 3.74 -6.11
CA ALA A 560 13.83 2.82 -6.34
C ALA A 560 14.80 2.65 -5.16
N THR A 561 14.85 3.59 -4.22
CA THR A 561 15.86 3.60 -3.15
C THR A 561 15.25 3.99 -1.81
N LEU A 562 15.77 3.43 -0.72
CA LEU A 562 15.59 3.93 0.63
C LEU A 562 16.95 4.40 1.17
N ILE A 563 17.02 5.60 1.76
CA ILE A 563 18.22 6.10 2.45
C ILE A 563 17.87 6.31 3.92
N VAL A 564 18.55 5.57 4.79
CA VAL A 564 18.50 5.68 6.25
C VAL A 564 19.83 6.28 6.70
N ALA A 565 19.89 7.61 6.75
CA ALA A 565 21.11 8.34 7.05
C ALA A 565 20.76 9.78 7.47
N PRO A 566 21.69 10.54 8.05
CA PRO A 566 21.47 11.96 8.29
C PRO A 566 21.18 12.72 6.99
N ARG A 567 20.26 13.70 7.02
CA ARG A 567 19.90 14.51 5.85
C ARG A 567 21.09 15.08 5.09
N GLU A 568 22.18 15.42 5.78
CA GLU A 568 23.39 15.97 5.16
C GLU A 568 24.00 15.04 4.09
N ARG A 569 23.79 13.72 4.18
CA ARG A 569 24.32 12.75 3.20
C ARG A 569 23.68 12.85 1.82
N SER A 570 22.47 13.40 1.75
CA SER A 570 21.69 13.47 0.52
C SER A 570 21.20 14.88 0.19
N GLN A 571 21.58 15.90 1.00
CA GLN A 571 21.06 17.26 0.85
C GLN A 571 21.39 17.90 -0.49
N HIS A 572 22.61 17.71 -0.95
CA HIS A 572 23.13 18.21 -2.22
C HIS A 572 22.64 17.42 -3.43
N ALA A 573 22.05 16.25 -3.21
CA ALA A 573 21.72 15.30 -4.26
C ALA A 573 20.27 15.45 -4.72
N ASP A 574 20.07 15.69 -6.02
CA ASP A 574 18.78 15.46 -6.67
C ASP A 574 18.58 13.95 -6.89
N LEU A 575 17.61 13.34 -6.20
CA LEU A 575 17.27 11.92 -6.31
C LEU A 575 16.07 11.68 -7.24
N GLY A 576 15.55 12.73 -7.90
CA GLY A 576 14.52 12.68 -8.92
C GLY A 576 13.12 12.28 -8.44
N GLY A 577 12.82 12.41 -7.14
CA GLY A 577 11.60 11.90 -6.54
C GLY A 577 11.54 10.37 -6.50
N ARG A 578 12.70 9.70 -6.38
CA ARG A 578 12.81 8.23 -6.44
C ARG A 578 13.30 7.59 -5.14
N ALA A 579 13.59 8.40 -4.12
CA ALA A 579 14.15 7.94 -2.86
C ALA A 579 13.17 8.13 -1.71
N PHE A 580 12.90 7.04 -0.99
CA PHE A 580 12.39 7.12 0.35
C PHE A 580 13.51 7.61 1.26
N LEU A 581 13.23 8.56 2.14
CA LEU A 581 14.23 9.15 3.03
C LEU A 581 13.82 8.92 4.48
N HIS A 582 14.77 8.48 5.32
CA HIS A 582 14.58 8.36 6.77
C HIS A 582 15.80 8.94 7.47
N ASP A 583 15.61 9.97 8.29
CA ASP A 583 16.69 10.56 9.08
C ASP A 583 17.05 9.62 10.22
N TYR A 584 18.34 9.32 10.35
CA TYR A 584 18.88 8.42 11.36
C TYR A 584 20.33 8.78 11.69
N ARG A 585 20.65 8.88 12.99
CA ARG A 585 22.01 9.07 13.50
C ARG A 585 22.36 7.94 14.45
N PHE A 586 23.18 7.00 13.99
CA PHE A 586 23.53 5.82 14.78
C PHE A 586 24.32 6.16 16.05
N GLU A 587 25.00 7.31 16.08
CA GLU A 587 25.73 7.80 17.25
C GLU A 587 24.80 8.23 18.40
N GLU A 588 23.53 8.49 18.10
CA GLU A 588 22.48 8.83 19.07
C GLU A 588 21.64 7.61 19.49
N ASP A 589 22.03 6.41 19.03
CA ASP A 589 21.33 5.12 19.19
C ASP A 589 22.28 4.06 19.78
N PRO A 590 22.68 4.18 21.07
CA PRO A 590 23.77 3.39 21.65
C PRO A 590 23.51 1.88 21.68
N ASP A 591 22.25 1.45 21.79
CA ASP A 591 21.84 0.04 21.80
C ASP A 591 21.35 -0.44 20.42
N PHE A 592 21.28 0.45 19.43
CA PHE A 592 20.76 0.20 18.10
C PHE A 592 19.28 -0.22 18.06
N ALA A 593 18.49 0.16 19.07
CA ALA A 593 17.06 -0.12 19.12
C ALA A 593 16.30 0.64 18.03
N ILE A 594 16.74 1.87 17.69
CA ILE A 594 16.13 2.66 16.62
C ILE A 594 16.47 2.06 15.25
N LEU A 595 17.72 1.63 15.03
CA LEU A 595 18.11 0.87 13.84
C LEU A 595 17.23 -0.36 13.64
N GLU A 596 17.04 -1.13 14.71
CA GLU A 596 16.19 -2.32 14.70
C GLU A 596 14.75 -1.96 14.30
N ALA A 597 14.18 -0.90 14.88
CA ALA A 597 12.84 -0.42 14.52
C ALA A 597 12.75 0.05 13.06
N ILE A 598 13.78 0.72 12.55
CA ILE A 598 13.84 1.19 11.14
C ILE A 598 13.88 0.01 10.18
N MET A 599 14.73 -0.99 10.45
CA MET A 599 14.90 -2.18 9.60
C MET A 599 13.70 -3.12 9.64
N THR A 600 12.92 -3.12 10.72
CA THR A 600 11.73 -3.98 10.88
C THR A 600 10.42 -3.28 10.48
N GLY A 601 10.40 -1.94 10.46
CA GLY A 601 9.26 -1.13 10.02
C GLY A 601 9.53 -0.42 8.68
N PRO A 602 10.05 0.81 8.67
CA PRO A 602 10.31 1.61 7.47
C PRO A 602 10.94 0.87 6.29
N LEU A 603 11.98 0.04 6.51
CA LEU A 603 12.61 -0.74 5.44
C LEU A 603 11.62 -1.71 4.78
N VAL A 604 10.84 -2.43 5.58
CA VAL A 604 9.83 -3.38 5.10
C VAL A 604 8.69 -2.66 4.40
N VAL A 605 8.23 -1.52 4.93
CA VAL A 605 7.19 -0.69 4.31
C VAL A 605 7.64 -0.14 2.96
N SER A 606 8.83 0.44 2.87
CA SER A 606 9.39 0.92 1.60
C SER A 606 9.57 -0.22 0.60
N HIS A 607 9.97 -1.41 1.06
CA HIS A 607 10.05 -2.60 0.22
C HIS A 607 8.67 -3.02 -0.29
N TRP A 608 7.65 -3.10 0.56
CA TRP A 608 6.28 -3.47 0.14
C TRP A 608 5.72 -2.53 -0.90
N ILE A 609 5.91 -1.21 -0.71
CA ILE A 609 5.50 -0.21 -1.68
C ILE A 609 6.29 -0.42 -2.99
N ASN A 610 7.61 -0.48 -2.93
CA ASN A 610 8.44 -0.71 -4.12
C ASN A 610 8.04 -1.98 -4.88
N PHE A 611 7.82 -3.08 -4.16
CA PHE A 611 7.52 -4.38 -4.74
C PHE A 611 6.11 -4.44 -5.34
N GLN A 612 5.15 -3.70 -4.79
CA GLN A 612 3.83 -3.52 -5.39
C GLN A 612 3.95 -2.88 -6.79
N TYR A 613 4.75 -1.82 -6.92
CA TYR A 613 5.00 -1.18 -8.21
C TYR A 613 5.80 -2.07 -9.15
N TYR A 614 6.86 -2.72 -8.64
CA TYR A 614 7.69 -3.66 -9.39
C TYR A 614 6.85 -4.78 -10.02
N ALA A 615 6.09 -5.51 -9.19
CA ALA A 615 5.33 -6.67 -9.63
C ALA A 615 4.19 -6.25 -10.58
N SER A 616 3.54 -5.12 -10.30
CA SER A 616 2.48 -4.59 -11.18
C SER A 616 3.01 -4.13 -12.54
N THR A 617 4.29 -3.75 -12.65
CA THR A 617 4.93 -3.42 -13.94
C THR A 617 5.37 -4.69 -14.68
N VAL A 618 5.99 -5.65 -13.98
CA VAL A 618 6.55 -6.87 -14.61
C VAL A 618 5.47 -7.83 -15.13
N ASP A 619 4.39 -8.05 -14.37
CA ASP A 619 3.26 -8.89 -14.80
C ASP A 619 1.96 -8.28 -14.26
N ASN A 620 1.47 -7.24 -14.95
CA ASN A 620 0.25 -6.53 -14.55
C ASN A 620 -0.98 -7.44 -14.54
N ARG A 621 -1.02 -8.47 -15.39
CA ARG A 621 -2.15 -9.38 -15.47
C ARG A 621 -2.31 -10.21 -14.19
N ARG A 622 -1.22 -10.58 -13.52
CA ARG A 622 -1.24 -11.38 -12.28
C ARG A 622 -1.05 -10.58 -11.00
N TYR A 623 -0.18 -9.56 -11.03
CA TYR A 623 0.21 -8.78 -9.86
C TYR A 623 -0.21 -7.31 -9.91
N GLY A 624 -0.90 -6.91 -10.98
CA GLY A 624 -1.56 -5.62 -11.09
C GLY A 624 -3.07 -5.77 -11.22
N CYS A 625 -3.73 -4.62 -11.45
CA CYS A 625 -5.18 -4.59 -11.58
C CYS A 625 -5.69 -4.27 -12.98
N GLY A 626 -4.84 -4.38 -14.01
CA GLY A 626 -5.26 -4.19 -15.40
C GLY A 626 -5.66 -2.76 -15.71
N ASN A 627 -6.65 -2.62 -16.57
CA ASN A 627 -7.15 -1.34 -17.05
C ASN A 627 -8.15 -0.71 -16.07
N LYS A 628 -7.77 0.43 -15.49
CA LYS A 628 -8.58 1.20 -14.53
C LYS A 628 -9.94 1.61 -15.06
N VAL A 629 -10.09 1.81 -16.37
CA VAL A 629 -11.36 2.23 -17.00
C VAL A 629 -12.41 1.12 -16.93
N LEU A 630 -12.00 -0.14 -16.76
CA LEU A 630 -12.87 -1.30 -16.71
C LEU A 630 -13.20 -1.74 -15.27
N HIS A 631 -12.78 -0.98 -14.26
CA HIS A 631 -12.87 -1.40 -12.87
C HIS A 631 -14.30 -1.38 -12.33
N ASN A 632 -14.73 -2.50 -11.77
CA ASN A 632 -15.94 -2.63 -10.98
C ASN A 632 -15.59 -2.91 -9.52
N VAL A 633 -16.07 -2.08 -8.59
CA VAL A 633 -15.80 -2.24 -7.16
C VAL A 633 -16.53 -3.47 -6.59
N VAL A 634 -15.79 -4.28 -5.84
CA VAL A 634 -16.24 -5.55 -5.27
C VAL A 634 -16.31 -5.49 -3.75
N GLY A 635 -17.38 -6.04 -3.18
CA GLY A 635 -17.54 -6.21 -1.73
C GLY A 635 -17.60 -4.90 -0.94
N GLY A 636 -17.98 -3.80 -1.59
CA GLY A 636 -18.03 -2.45 -1.05
C GLY A 636 -16.68 -1.75 -1.15
N HIS A 637 -15.65 -2.32 -0.53
CA HIS A 637 -14.31 -1.71 -0.44
C HIS A 637 -13.17 -2.75 -0.36
N ILE A 638 -13.42 -3.98 -0.83
CA ILE A 638 -12.44 -5.07 -0.77
C ILE A 638 -11.41 -4.95 -1.91
N GLY A 639 -11.88 -4.63 -3.12
CA GLY A 639 -11.04 -4.49 -4.30
C GLY A 639 -11.87 -4.26 -5.56
N VAL A 640 -11.31 -4.63 -6.72
CA VAL A 640 -11.96 -4.43 -8.03
C VAL A 640 -11.90 -5.68 -8.89
N PHE A 641 -12.88 -5.83 -9.79
CA PHE A 641 -12.77 -6.67 -10.98
C PHE A 641 -12.38 -5.80 -12.18
N GLU A 642 -11.70 -6.39 -13.15
CA GLU A 642 -11.48 -5.77 -14.45
C GLU A 642 -12.54 -6.32 -15.43
N GLY A 643 -13.56 -5.51 -15.71
CA GLY A 643 -14.74 -5.93 -16.46
C GLY A 643 -15.79 -6.61 -15.58
N ASN A 644 -16.55 -7.53 -16.16
CA ASN A 644 -17.76 -8.10 -15.53
C ASN A 644 -17.50 -9.27 -14.55
N GLY A 645 -16.24 -9.66 -14.34
CA GLY A 645 -15.88 -10.82 -13.53
C GLY A 645 -14.38 -11.09 -13.53
N GLY A 646 -14.02 -12.36 -13.42
CA GLY A 646 -12.64 -12.79 -13.19
C GLY A 646 -12.25 -12.75 -11.71
N ASP A 647 -10.96 -12.96 -11.45
CA ASP A 647 -10.40 -12.89 -10.11
C ASP A 647 -10.41 -11.46 -9.55
N LEU A 648 -10.38 -11.34 -8.22
CA LEU A 648 -10.15 -10.07 -7.57
C LEU A 648 -8.81 -9.50 -8.03
N ARG A 649 -8.79 -8.26 -8.50
CA ARG A 649 -7.55 -7.64 -8.94
C ARG A 649 -6.80 -7.05 -7.75
N ILE A 650 -5.48 -7.23 -7.74
CA ILE A 650 -4.55 -6.71 -6.72
C ILE A 650 -3.58 -5.70 -7.34
N GLY A 651 -2.67 -5.11 -6.55
CA GLY A 651 -1.62 -4.24 -7.08
C GLY A 651 -2.15 -2.98 -7.78
N LEU A 652 -1.43 -2.51 -8.80
CA LEU A 652 -1.67 -1.22 -9.45
C LEU A 652 -2.14 -1.35 -10.91
N SER A 653 -2.90 -0.36 -11.35
CA SER A 653 -3.45 -0.33 -12.70
C SER A 653 -2.41 0.13 -13.71
N LEU A 654 -2.59 -0.22 -14.99
CA LEU A 654 -1.74 0.28 -16.07
C LEU A 654 -1.70 1.81 -16.09
N GLN A 655 -2.82 2.49 -15.81
CA GLN A 655 -2.87 3.95 -15.75
C GLN A 655 -1.97 4.53 -14.65
N SER A 656 -1.60 3.77 -13.62
CA SER A 656 -0.70 4.22 -12.56
C SER A 656 0.79 4.00 -12.88
N LEU A 657 1.08 3.27 -13.98
CA LEU A 657 2.42 2.76 -14.29
C LEU A 657 2.90 3.12 -15.70
N PHE A 658 1.97 3.36 -16.62
CA PHE A 658 2.21 3.55 -18.05
C PHE A 658 1.38 4.72 -18.59
N ASP A 659 2.02 5.62 -19.33
CA ASP A 659 1.38 6.80 -19.92
C ASP A 659 0.75 6.53 -21.30
N GLY A 660 1.11 5.41 -21.95
CA GLY A 660 0.72 5.08 -23.32
C GLY A 660 1.92 4.84 -24.24
N GLU A 661 3.08 5.40 -23.89
CA GLU A 661 4.33 5.29 -24.63
C GLU A 661 5.48 4.76 -23.77
N LYS A 662 5.52 5.14 -22.48
CA LYS A 662 6.63 4.89 -21.56
C LYS A 662 6.15 4.39 -20.21
N TRP A 663 6.94 3.49 -19.64
CA TRP A 663 6.78 3.05 -18.25
C TRP A 663 7.26 4.16 -17.30
N MET A 664 6.34 4.66 -16.49
CA MET A 664 6.61 5.65 -15.45
C MET A 664 7.28 5.03 -14.23
N HIS A 665 7.06 3.74 -13.99
CA HIS A 665 7.80 2.96 -13.00
C HIS A 665 8.70 1.93 -13.71
N PRO A 666 10.02 2.18 -13.82
CA PRO A 666 10.99 1.14 -14.16
C PRO A 666 11.02 0.10 -13.03
N PRO A 667 10.86 -1.20 -13.31
CA PRO A 667 10.77 -2.23 -12.28
C PRO A 667 12.14 -2.47 -11.64
N LEU A 668 12.48 -1.72 -10.59
CA LEU A 668 13.71 -1.89 -9.82
C LEU A 668 13.42 -2.43 -8.43
N ARG A 669 14.11 -3.50 -8.02
CA ARG A 669 14.10 -3.92 -6.62
C ARG A 669 14.77 -2.85 -5.74
N LEU A 670 14.16 -2.56 -4.61
CA LEU A 670 14.58 -1.49 -3.70
C LEU A 670 16.08 -1.61 -3.34
N SER A 671 16.82 -0.52 -3.49
CA SER A 671 18.17 -0.38 -2.95
C SER A 671 18.12 0.38 -1.62
N ALA A 672 18.37 -0.30 -0.51
CA ALA A 672 18.37 0.28 0.83
C ALA A 672 19.80 0.64 1.27
N PHE A 673 20.06 1.91 1.53
CA PHE A 673 21.35 2.43 2.02
C PHE A 673 21.20 2.85 3.48
N ILE A 674 21.97 2.24 4.38
CA ILE A 674 21.88 2.46 5.83
C ILE A 674 23.23 2.92 6.37
N GLU A 675 23.28 4.08 7.01
CA GLU A 675 24.44 4.55 7.77
C GLU A 675 24.41 3.99 9.19
N ALA A 676 25.06 2.84 9.37
CA ALA A 676 25.26 2.21 10.67
C ALA A 676 26.48 1.25 10.62
N PRO A 677 27.08 0.90 11.78
CA PRO A 677 28.13 -0.11 11.84
C PRO A 677 27.61 -1.48 11.34
N ARG A 678 28.39 -2.15 10.48
CA ARG A 678 28.07 -3.51 9.98
C ARG A 678 27.67 -4.51 11.06
N PRO A 679 28.37 -4.60 12.22
CA PRO A 679 27.95 -5.50 13.29
C PRO A 679 26.55 -5.20 13.84
N ALA A 680 26.11 -3.93 13.83
CA ALA A 680 24.76 -3.58 14.27
C ALA A 680 23.70 -4.05 13.27
N ILE A 681 23.93 -3.82 11.98
CA ILE A 681 23.06 -4.32 10.90
C ILE A 681 22.97 -5.85 10.95
N ASP A 682 24.11 -6.55 11.04
CA ASP A 682 24.14 -8.02 11.08
C ASP A 682 23.42 -8.58 12.33
N ARG A 683 23.48 -7.90 13.48
CA ARG A 683 22.69 -8.28 14.67
C ARG A 683 21.19 -8.24 14.39
N VAL A 684 20.70 -7.21 13.71
CA VAL A 684 19.29 -7.09 13.34
C VAL A 684 18.90 -8.22 12.37
N LEU A 685 19.71 -8.48 11.35
CA LEU A 685 19.47 -9.58 10.39
C LEU A 685 19.50 -10.97 11.05
N LYS A 686 20.34 -11.17 12.06
CA LYS A 686 20.37 -12.41 12.84
C LYS A 686 19.10 -12.57 13.67
N LYS A 687 18.60 -11.48 14.27
CA LYS A 687 17.40 -11.46 15.12
C LYS A 687 16.10 -11.62 14.32
N HIS A 688 16.02 -11.01 13.13
CA HIS A 688 14.80 -10.92 12.33
C HIS A 688 14.92 -11.69 11.01
N THR A 689 14.59 -12.99 11.05
CA THR A 689 14.67 -13.89 9.88
C THR A 689 13.95 -13.36 8.65
N LYS A 690 12.74 -12.78 8.80
CA LYS A 690 11.98 -12.22 7.67
C LYS A 690 12.72 -11.08 6.96
N VAL A 691 13.38 -10.19 7.71
CA VAL A 691 14.17 -9.09 7.11
C VAL A 691 15.41 -9.66 6.41
N ARG A 692 16.07 -10.64 7.03
CA ARG A 692 17.21 -11.34 6.41
C ARG A 692 16.82 -12.02 5.11
N GLU A 693 15.68 -12.72 5.06
CA GLU A 693 15.19 -13.41 3.87
C GLU A 693 14.89 -12.46 2.70
N LEU A 694 14.48 -11.21 2.96
CA LEU A 694 14.33 -10.20 1.92
C LEU A 694 15.66 -9.87 1.22
N ILE A 695 16.78 -9.92 1.96
CA ILE A 695 18.11 -9.59 1.47
C ILE A 695 18.79 -10.83 0.87
N ASP A 696 18.76 -11.95 1.59
CA ASP A 696 19.45 -13.18 1.19
C ASP A 696 18.83 -13.81 -0.07
N ASN A 697 17.52 -13.62 -0.29
CA ASN A 697 16.81 -14.02 -1.51
C ASN A 697 16.72 -12.89 -2.55
N GLU A 698 17.42 -11.77 -2.34
CA GLU A 698 17.49 -10.64 -3.25
C GLU A 698 16.11 -10.04 -3.62
N TRP A 699 15.13 -10.00 -2.70
CA TRP A 699 13.90 -9.23 -2.87
C TRP A 699 14.14 -7.72 -2.74
N LEU A 700 15.23 -7.33 -2.07
CA LEU A 700 15.81 -5.98 -2.05
C LEU A 700 17.35 -6.06 -1.93
N HIS A 701 18.05 -4.97 -2.25
CA HIS A 701 19.50 -4.85 -2.12
C HIS A 701 19.86 -4.00 -0.91
N LEU A 702 20.73 -4.50 -0.03
CA LEU A 702 21.19 -3.78 1.16
C LEU A 702 22.62 -3.25 0.99
N PHE A 703 22.81 -1.98 1.33
CA PHE A 703 24.08 -1.27 1.31
C PHE A 703 24.32 -0.58 2.65
N GLN A 704 25.53 -0.69 3.16
CA GLN A 704 26.03 0.10 4.28
C GLN A 704 26.69 1.38 3.75
N ILE A 705 26.34 2.52 4.33
CA ILE A 705 27.12 3.76 4.23
C ILE A 705 28.15 3.72 5.37
N ASP A 706 29.43 3.53 5.06
CA ASP A 706 30.51 3.47 6.05
C ASP A 706 31.05 4.88 6.33
N ALA A 707 30.69 5.46 7.47
CA ALA A 707 31.09 6.81 7.83
C ALA A 707 32.60 6.96 8.09
N ALA A 708 33.28 5.90 8.54
CA ALA A 708 34.70 5.93 8.84
C ALA A 708 35.55 5.87 7.58
N GLN A 709 35.18 4.99 6.65
CA GLN A 709 35.90 4.78 5.40
C GLN A 709 35.39 5.67 4.26
N ARG A 710 34.22 6.30 4.42
CA ARG A 710 33.54 7.12 3.41
C ARG A 710 33.27 6.36 2.12
N VAL A 711 32.84 5.11 2.26
CA VAL A 711 32.52 4.21 1.14
C VAL A 711 31.14 3.61 1.34
N VAL A 712 30.61 3.03 0.27
CA VAL A 712 29.38 2.23 0.32
C VAL A 712 29.74 0.76 0.07
N VAL A 713 29.22 -0.13 0.90
CA VAL A 713 29.53 -1.58 0.88
C VAL A 713 28.22 -2.37 0.74
N MET A 714 28.17 -3.36 -0.15
CA MET A 714 26.96 -4.17 -0.37
C MET A 714 26.96 -5.37 0.59
N ARG A 715 25.77 -5.75 1.07
CA ARG A 715 25.52 -7.03 1.76
C ARG A 715 24.69 -7.94 0.85
N ASP A 716 25.19 -9.15 0.61
CA ASP A 716 24.45 -10.24 -0.01
C ASP A 716 24.50 -11.49 0.88
N LYS A 717 23.86 -12.60 0.49
CA LYS A 717 23.83 -13.85 1.28
C LYS A 717 25.21 -14.40 1.70
N THR A 718 26.29 -14.03 1.02
CA THR A 718 27.66 -14.47 1.30
C THR A 718 28.39 -13.53 2.27
N GLY A 719 27.87 -12.33 2.50
CA GLY A 719 28.40 -11.35 3.45
C GLY A 719 28.59 -9.96 2.85
N TRP A 720 29.48 -9.18 3.47
CA TRP A 720 29.82 -7.83 3.03
C TRP A 720 30.87 -7.86 1.93
N ARG A 721 30.62 -7.19 0.81
CA ARG A 721 31.55 -7.05 -0.32
C ARG A 721 31.61 -5.62 -0.82
N ALA A 722 32.74 -5.24 -1.43
CA ALA A 722 32.85 -3.97 -2.12
C ALA A 722 31.70 -3.84 -3.13
N ALA A 723 30.99 -2.72 -3.06
CA ALA A 723 29.71 -2.52 -3.73
C ALA A 723 29.85 -2.23 -5.22
#